data_AF-A0A366ZTE0-F1
#
_entry.id   AF-A0A366ZTE0-F1
#
_cell.length_a   1.000
_cell.length_b   1.000
_cell.length_c   1.000
_cell.angle_alpha   90.00
_cell.angle_beta   90.00
_cell.angle_gamma   90.00
#
_symmetry.space_group_name_H-M   'P 1'
#
loop_
_entity.id
_entity.type
_entity.pdbx_description
1 polymer ?
#
loop_
_entity_poly.entity_id
_entity_poly.type
_entity_poly.pdbx_seq_one_letter_code
_entity_poly.pdbx_strand_id
1 'polypeptide(L)'
;MRRTAVVGAVLCVALAGCTGEDEPVEEQARSAPEGEGWTVLVYSIADTDLEPYLLADLAEFAEVGSNENLQIAAMVDRAADYSADPLLGIEDWVGAKYLSIGQGEATELEDLGEVDTGDPAALSEFIARGIADHPAENYALVISDHGASWPGVGGDESADHSTLTLEDLRGGIADGLEEAGVDKLDLLGFDACLMATYETASAMQPLADRMVASQELEPGHGWDYRSFSVLAEDPQTDVDTLGTAIVDGFAAQAEAEGTGADITLSLVDLNQMAAVDEALTEFSDALTERVAEVAPVVGRERESVLGFGRDPDPEQDTQMADLGLLAAEIGVDALDVSDQADALIRAINDAVVYSVNGPAALGASGLSIYFPPTPELMNPDYASVESAEAWGAFLESYYQAGDEIPEDEQPEFVNTGGEAEVFFDQDGLNLVGSFDSAITENISATTISYGLPQPDGTVVFFGDEPGAVLEDGSGRALGIYDLTTLSISDGIDTSFAYITLTWDDDAEIGVIDVPVAYDEPGSSSEEYSDVTLSISFNPSTGDVLNEIYYVYDEDAGTYGELTADPQGLIVPKLLVVLPDGTASWEPASDVGLYADLPGLQYDFAPLESGTELYAELSVTDFGGNSDAVSAQVVVP
;
A
#
# COMPACT_ATOMS: atom_id res chain seq x y z
N MET A 1 50.21 74.77 -53.55
CA MET A 1 49.13 75.73 -53.20
C MET A 1 48.30 75.07 -52.12
N ARG A 2 48.49 75.44 -50.84
CA ARG A 2 47.83 76.53 -50.09
C ARG A 2 46.38 76.17 -49.63
N ARG A 3 46.24 76.17 -48.30
CA ARG A 3 45.14 76.69 -47.46
C ARG A 3 44.14 75.70 -46.85
N THR A 4 44.38 75.45 -45.56
CA THR A 4 43.51 75.68 -44.39
C THR A 4 42.08 76.22 -44.59
N ALA A 5 41.15 75.66 -43.78
CA ALA A 5 40.10 76.27 -42.94
C ALA A 5 38.87 75.33 -42.91
N VAL A 6 38.46 74.69 -41.81
CA VAL A 6 37.89 75.17 -40.51
C VAL A 6 36.49 75.80 -40.64
N VAL A 7 35.65 75.50 -39.63
CA VAL A 7 34.31 76.01 -39.25
C VAL A 7 33.17 75.16 -39.83
N GLY A 8 32.30 74.47 -39.07
CA GLY A 8 31.59 74.80 -37.81
C GLY A 8 30.09 74.87 -38.18
N ALA A 9 29.15 74.16 -37.57
CA ALA A 9 28.58 74.38 -36.23
C ALA A 9 27.51 73.27 -35.96
N VAL A 10 27.44 72.67 -34.76
CA VAL A 10 26.48 72.96 -33.65
C VAL A 10 25.03 72.62 -34.03
N LEU A 11 24.19 71.91 -33.28
CA LEU A 11 24.20 71.19 -31.99
C LEU A 11 22.77 70.66 -31.82
N CYS A 12 22.56 69.42 -31.40
CA CYS A 12 21.36 68.99 -30.68
C CYS A 12 21.75 67.94 -29.64
N VAL A 13 21.56 68.29 -28.38
CA VAL A 13 21.66 67.49 -27.15
C VAL A 13 20.36 66.68 -27.06
N ALA A 14 20.29 65.39 -26.73
CA ALA A 14 20.46 64.68 -25.44
C ALA A 14 20.06 63.20 -25.76
N LEU A 15 20.44 62.09 -25.12
CA LEU A 15 20.70 61.72 -23.73
C LEU A 15 21.64 60.49 -23.75
N ALA A 16 22.51 60.37 -22.76
CA ALA A 16 23.42 59.24 -22.59
C ALA A 16 22.70 58.07 -21.91
N GLY A 17 22.68 56.91 -22.56
CA GLY A 17 22.46 55.62 -21.90
C GLY A 17 23.82 55.04 -21.52
N CYS A 18 24.01 54.72 -20.24
CA CYS A 18 25.14 53.92 -19.78
C CYS A 18 24.83 52.45 -20.08
N THR A 19 25.62 51.82 -20.93
CA THR A 19 25.66 50.36 -21.09
C THR A 19 26.62 49.82 -20.04
N GLY A 20 26.09 49.08 -19.06
CA GLY A 20 26.89 48.18 -18.23
C GLY A 20 27.28 46.97 -19.06
N GLU A 21 28.53 46.56 -18.97
CA GLU A 21 29.05 45.32 -19.54
C GLU A 21 28.63 44.18 -18.61
N ASP A 22 27.85 43.23 -19.12
CA ASP A 22 27.56 41.96 -18.46
C ASP A 22 28.83 41.10 -18.49
N GLU A 23 29.44 40.90 -17.32
CA GLU A 23 30.42 39.83 -17.15
C GLU A 23 29.66 38.50 -16.98
N PRO A 24 30.12 37.41 -17.61
CA PRO A 24 29.51 36.10 -17.41
C PRO A 24 29.75 35.67 -15.97
N VAL A 25 28.68 35.32 -15.27
CA VAL A 25 28.75 34.61 -14.00
C VAL A 25 29.28 33.21 -14.34
N GLU A 26 30.49 32.90 -13.88
CA GLU A 26 30.97 31.51 -13.83
C GLU A 26 30.10 30.79 -12.80
N GLU A 27 29.23 29.90 -13.28
CA GLU A 27 28.59 28.87 -12.49
C GLU A 27 29.70 27.95 -11.97
N GLN A 28 30.12 28.18 -10.72
CA GLN A 28 31.00 27.26 -10.02
C GLN A 28 30.19 26.00 -9.77
N ALA A 29 30.44 24.94 -10.55
CA ALA A 29 30.01 23.60 -10.18
C ALA A 29 30.45 23.35 -8.74
N ARG A 30 29.48 23.24 -7.82
CA ARG A 30 29.75 22.83 -6.44
C ARG A 30 30.35 21.43 -6.52
N SER A 31 31.53 21.25 -5.92
CA SER A 31 32.15 19.92 -5.83
C SER A 31 31.45 19.14 -4.73
N ALA A 32 31.14 17.86 -4.99
CA ALA A 32 30.59 16.93 -4.00
C ALA A 32 31.37 16.99 -2.67
N PRO A 33 30.68 16.84 -1.53
CA PRO A 33 31.33 16.77 -0.23
C PRO A 33 32.37 15.64 -0.18
N GLU A 34 33.56 15.90 0.38
CA GLU A 34 34.60 14.86 0.57
C GLU A 34 34.45 14.26 1.99
N GLY A 35 34.01 13.00 2.08
CA GLY A 35 33.89 12.21 3.31
C GLY A 35 34.27 10.74 3.11
N GLU A 36 34.35 9.96 4.21
CA GLU A 36 34.54 8.50 4.19
C GLU A 36 33.34 7.85 4.91
N GLY A 37 32.95 6.64 4.53
CA GLY A 37 31.87 5.88 5.19
C GLY A 37 30.47 6.28 4.73
N TRP A 38 29.51 6.21 5.64
CA TRP A 38 28.07 6.37 5.38
C TRP A 38 27.45 7.49 6.20
N THR A 39 26.51 8.22 5.58
CA THR A 39 25.54 9.05 6.29
C THR A 39 24.13 8.52 6.03
N VAL A 40 23.40 8.22 7.11
CA VAL A 40 22.00 7.84 7.08
C VAL A 40 21.16 9.04 7.53
N LEU A 41 20.24 9.45 6.67
CA LEU A 41 19.28 10.51 6.89
C LEU A 41 17.93 9.86 7.20
N VAL A 42 17.34 10.20 8.34
CA VAL A 42 16.03 9.68 8.76
C VAL A 42 15.04 10.83 8.75
N TYR A 43 14.07 10.79 7.85
CA TYR A 43 12.98 11.76 7.76
C TYR A 43 11.74 11.11 8.39
N SER A 44 11.50 11.42 9.66
CA SER A 44 10.44 10.83 10.47
C SER A 44 9.28 11.82 10.56
N ILE A 45 8.16 11.44 9.94
CA ILE A 45 6.89 12.15 10.03
C ILE A 45 6.16 11.52 11.23
N ALA A 46 6.48 11.99 12.43
CA ALA A 46 5.92 11.46 13.69
C ALA A 46 4.82 12.39 14.25
N ASP A 47 4.31 13.29 13.42
CA ASP A 47 3.09 14.05 13.69
C ASP A 47 1.85 13.28 13.19
N THR A 48 1.79 12.01 13.62
CA THR A 48 0.81 10.97 13.27
C THR A 48 0.70 9.97 14.43
N ASP A 49 -0.28 9.07 14.37
CA ASP A 49 -0.48 8.04 15.41
C ASP A 49 0.66 7.01 15.51
N LEU A 50 1.60 7.03 14.56
CA LEU A 50 2.82 6.24 14.55
C LEU A 50 3.95 6.81 15.43
N GLU A 51 3.76 8.00 16.03
CA GLU A 51 4.75 8.65 16.91
C GLU A 51 5.43 7.68 17.91
N PRO A 52 4.70 6.83 18.67
CA PRO A 52 5.33 5.96 19.63
C PRO A 52 6.30 4.93 19.02
N TYR A 53 6.00 4.43 17.82
CA TYR A 53 6.85 3.46 17.11
C TYR A 53 8.10 4.13 16.53
N LEU A 54 7.92 5.29 15.89
CA LEU A 54 9.03 6.08 15.35
C LEU A 54 10.05 6.48 16.44
N LEU A 55 9.59 6.75 17.67
CA LEU A 55 10.47 6.97 18.82
C LEU A 55 11.23 5.71 19.25
N ALA A 56 10.62 4.53 19.13
CA ALA A 56 11.26 3.25 19.40
C ALA A 56 12.35 2.94 18.36
N ASP A 57 12.07 3.19 17.08
CA ASP A 57 13.00 3.02 15.96
C ASP A 57 14.26 3.87 16.11
N LEU A 58 14.10 5.14 16.50
CA LEU A 58 15.22 6.01 16.80
C LEU A 58 16.02 5.53 18.02
N ALA A 59 15.38 4.87 18.98
CA ALA A 59 16.07 4.23 20.10
C ALA A 59 16.85 2.98 19.66
N GLU A 60 16.35 2.20 18.70
CA GLU A 60 17.07 1.10 18.08
C GLU A 60 18.30 1.58 17.29
N PHE A 61 18.16 2.65 16.51
CA PHE A 61 19.29 3.32 15.88
C PHE A 61 20.36 3.74 16.89
N ALA A 62 19.97 4.19 18.08
CA ALA A 62 20.90 4.56 19.14
C ALA A 62 21.63 3.35 19.77
N GLU A 63 21.17 2.12 19.57
CA GLU A 63 21.97 0.94 19.94
C GLU A 63 23.22 0.80 19.06
N VAL A 64 23.09 1.17 17.78
CA VAL A 64 24.19 1.26 16.81
C VAL A 64 25.00 2.54 17.04
N GLY A 65 24.33 3.69 16.91
CA GLY A 65 24.86 5.04 17.11
C GLY A 65 25.89 5.50 16.06
N SER A 66 25.95 6.81 15.85
CA SER A 66 26.98 7.43 15.01
C SER A 66 28.40 7.14 15.54
N ASN A 67 29.34 6.87 14.64
CA ASN A 67 30.76 6.64 14.92
C ASN A 67 31.67 7.18 13.80
N GLU A 68 32.88 6.66 13.63
CA GLU A 68 33.82 7.14 12.59
C GLU A 68 33.47 6.68 11.16
N ASN A 69 32.65 5.64 11.01
CA ASN A 69 32.24 5.03 9.75
C ASN A 69 30.79 5.39 9.35
N LEU A 70 29.96 5.75 10.33
CA LEU A 70 28.52 5.97 10.17
C LEU A 70 28.10 7.26 10.88
N GLN A 71 27.41 8.15 10.19
CA GLN A 71 26.65 9.25 10.79
C GLN A 71 25.16 8.97 10.64
N ILE A 72 24.39 9.23 11.69
CA ILE A 72 22.93 9.13 11.69
C ILE A 72 22.38 10.51 12.07
N ALA A 73 21.65 11.11 11.13
CA ALA A 73 20.99 12.40 11.31
C ALA A 73 19.49 12.23 11.06
N ALA A 74 18.67 12.76 11.96
CA ALA A 74 17.22 12.59 11.91
C ALA A 74 16.51 13.95 11.97
N MET A 75 15.47 14.13 11.17
CA MET A 75 14.44 15.13 11.41
C MET A 75 13.23 14.40 11.96
N VAL A 76 12.75 14.83 13.13
CA VAL A 76 11.65 14.18 13.85
C VAL A 76 10.65 15.26 14.19
N ASP A 77 9.52 15.26 13.48
CA ASP A 77 8.36 16.06 13.83
C ASP A 77 7.44 15.25 14.73
N ARG A 78 6.99 15.80 15.86
CA ARG A 78 6.24 15.06 16.88
C ARG A 78 4.89 15.71 17.12
N ALA A 79 3.88 14.84 17.18
CA ALA A 79 2.53 15.20 17.57
C ALA A 79 2.42 15.71 19.00
N ALA A 80 1.29 16.38 19.26
CA ALA A 80 0.94 16.85 20.59
C ALA A 80 0.28 15.78 21.47
N ASP A 81 -0.36 14.79 20.86
CA ASP A 81 -1.42 14.01 21.49
C ASP A 81 -1.15 12.49 21.58
N TYR A 82 -0.14 11.92 20.90
CA TYR A 82 0.12 10.47 20.90
C TYR A 82 1.12 10.00 21.95
N SER A 83 2.25 10.70 22.14
CA SER A 83 3.26 10.33 23.13
C SER A 83 3.75 11.51 23.97
N ALA A 84 4.05 11.23 25.24
CA ALA A 84 4.76 12.15 26.14
C ALA A 84 6.14 11.60 26.54
N ASP A 85 6.62 10.57 25.83
CA ASP A 85 7.85 9.90 26.17
C ASP A 85 9.08 10.72 25.74
N PRO A 86 10.14 10.75 26.56
CA PRO A 86 11.38 11.40 26.19
C PRO A 86 12.16 10.57 25.17
N LEU A 87 12.81 11.22 24.19
CA LEU A 87 13.70 10.53 23.24
C LEU A 87 15.15 10.64 23.69
N LEU A 88 15.75 9.52 24.09
CA LEU A 88 17.22 9.38 24.27
C LEU A 88 17.90 10.50 25.08
N GLY A 89 17.21 10.99 26.12
CA GLY A 89 17.70 12.04 27.02
C GLY A 89 17.21 13.46 26.70
N ILE A 90 16.45 13.64 25.62
CA ILE A 90 15.70 14.85 25.29
C ILE A 90 14.31 14.72 25.94
N GLU A 91 13.87 15.74 26.68
CA GLU A 91 12.51 15.80 27.23
C GLU A 91 11.48 15.88 26.09
N ASP A 92 10.27 15.43 26.35
CA ASP A 92 9.12 15.54 25.46
C ASP A 92 8.98 16.93 24.79
N TRP A 93 8.60 16.95 23.50
CA TRP A 93 8.43 18.15 22.69
C TRP A 93 7.35 17.95 21.61
N VAL A 94 6.88 19.07 21.06
CA VAL A 94 5.95 19.14 19.92
C VAL A 94 6.61 19.92 18.79
N GLY A 95 6.40 19.50 17.55
CA GLY A 95 7.03 20.06 16.35
C GLY A 95 8.38 19.40 16.00
N ALA A 96 9.01 19.84 14.93
CA ALA A 96 10.25 19.26 14.43
C ALA A 96 11.53 19.64 15.19
N LYS A 97 12.40 18.64 15.33
CA LYS A 97 13.80 18.81 15.72
C LYS A 97 14.73 18.12 14.72
N TYR A 98 15.87 18.75 14.48
CA TYR A 98 17.00 18.14 13.78
C TYR A 98 17.99 17.57 14.80
N LEU A 99 18.23 16.27 14.71
CA LEU A 99 18.95 15.47 15.71
C LEU A 99 20.14 14.74 15.08
N SER A 100 21.19 14.54 15.89
CA SER A 100 22.22 13.53 15.63
C SER A 100 22.06 12.39 16.63
N ILE A 101 22.00 11.16 16.12
CA ILE A 101 21.79 9.96 16.94
C ILE A 101 23.15 9.31 17.25
N GLY A 102 23.54 9.36 18.51
CA GLY A 102 24.75 8.73 19.04
C GLY A 102 24.45 7.41 19.75
N GLN A 103 25.48 6.73 20.24
CA GLN A 103 25.29 5.46 20.94
C GLN A 103 24.63 5.68 22.31
N GLY A 104 23.34 5.34 22.42
CA GLY A 104 22.51 5.47 23.62
C GLY A 104 22.12 6.90 24.00
N GLU A 105 22.31 7.87 23.11
CA GLU A 105 21.94 9.28 23.32
C GLU A 105 21.57 9.98 22.00
N ALA A 106 20.67 10.95 22.05
CA ALA A 106 20.41 11.88 20.95
C ALA A 106 20.93 13.27 21.30
N THR A 107 21.47 13.98 20.31
CA THR A 107 21.87 15.38 20.46
C THR A 107 20.97 16.26 19.59
N GLU A 108 20.22 17.17 20.23
CA GLU A 108 19.52 18.24 19.53
C GLU A 108 20.53 19.18 18.87
N LEU A 109 20.47 19.25 17.54
CA LEU A 109 21.28 20.19 16.75
C LEU A 109 20.53 21.50 16.54
N GLU A 110 19.22 21.40 16.26
CA GLU A 110 18.33 22.53 16.07
C GLU A 110 16.88 22.18 16.44
N ASP A 111 16.17 23.15 16.99
CA ASP A 111 14.73 23.13 17.22
C ASP A 111 14.09 23.93 16.07
N LEU A 112 13.40 23.23 15.17
CA LEU A 112 12.83 23.79 13.95
C LEU A 112 11.44 24.38 14.21
N GLY A 113 10.81 24.00 15.33
CA GLY A 113 9.39 24.27 15.58
C GLY A 113 8.52 23.47 14.62
N GLU A 114 7.30 23.94 14.39
CA GLU A 114 6.38 23.28 13.44
C GLU A 114 6.95 23.26 12.02
N VAL A 115 7.00 22.08 11.41
CA VAL A 115 7.42 21.87 10.03
C VAL A 115 6.33 21.07 9.33
N ASP A 116 5.83 21.58 8.21
CA ASP A 116 5.00 20.77 7.32
C ASP A 116 5.90 19.73 6.65
N THR A 117 5.89 18.51 7.19
CA THR A 117 6.73 17.41 6.70
C THR A 117 6.24 16.83 5.37
N GLY A 118 4.98 17.14 5.00
CA GLY A 118 4.42 16.94 3.67
C GLY A 118 4.94 17.92 2.61
N ASP A 119 5.63 19.01 2.99
CA ASP A 119 6.21 19.97 2.04
C ASP A 119 7.51 19.43 1.41
N PRO A 120 7.59 19.27 0.07
CA PRO A 120 8.83 18.85 -0.59
C PRO A 120 10.01 19.80 -0.33
N ALA A 121 9.77 21.06 0.02
CA ALA A 121 10.81 21.99 0.41
C ALA A 121 11.46 21.60 1.76
N ALA A 122 10.68 21.12 2.73
CA ALA A 122 11.20 20.66 4.02
C ALA A 122 12.11 19.43 3.83
N LEU A 123 11.66 18.47 3.01
CA LEU A 123 12.46 17.30 2.63
C LEU A 123 13.77 17.71 1.94
N SER A 124 13.70 18.63 0.96
CA SER A 124 14.89 19.11 0.24
C SER A 124 15.90 19.81 1.17
N GLU A 125 15.41 20.64 2.10
CA GLU A 125 16.25 21.36 3.06
C GLU A 125 16.93 20.39 4.02
N PHE A 126 16.19 19.40 4.52
CA PHE A 126 16.74 18.35 5.38
C PHE A 126 17.85 17.56 4.69
N ILE A 127 17.62 17.08 3.46
CA ILE A 127 18.62 16.32 2.69
C ILE A 127 19.88 17.14 2.47
N ALA A 128 19.73 18.37 1.97
CA ALA A 128 20.86 19.27 1.71
C ALA A 128 21.64 19.57 3.00
N ARG A 129 20.93 19.81 4.10
CA ARG A 129 21.51 20.11 5.41
C ARG A 129 22.25 18.92 5.99
N GLY A 130 21.62 17.74 5.98
CA GLY A 130 22.18 16.49 6.49
C GLY A 130 23.47 16.12 5.78
N ILE A 131 23.49 16.17 4.45
CA ILE A 131 24.68 15.90 3.64
C ILE A 131 25.79 16.92 3.92
N ALA A 132 25.45 18.20 4.04
CA ALA A 132 26.43 19.26 4.29
C ALA A 132 27.07 19.18 5.70
N ASP A 133 26.29 18.80 6.71
CA ASP A 133 26.78 18.65 8.08
C ASP A 133 27.55 17.33 8.29
N HIS A 134 27.17 16.28 7.55
CA HIS A 134 27.72 14.93 7.64
C HIS A 134 28.17 14.42 6.27
N PRO A 135 29.28 14.97 5.71
CA PRO A 135 29.81 14.51 4.43
C PRO A 135 30.35 13.07 4.53
N ALA A 136 29.97 12.22 3.58
CA ALA A 136 30.30 10.79 3.53
C ALA A 136 30.57 10.35 2.09
N GLU A 137 31.01 9.10 1.91
CA GLU A 137 31.17 8.49 0.58
C GLU A 137 29.83 7.98 0.04
N ASN A 138 28.97 7.48 0.94
CA ASN A 138 27.67 6.89 0.60
C ASN A 138 26.55 7.51 1.45
N TYR A 139 25.35 7.60 0.89
CA TYR A 139 24.18 8.21 1.51
C TYR A 139 22.96 7.29 1.46
N ALA A 140 22.31 7.12 2.60
CA ALA A 140 20.98 6.52 2.69
C ALA A 140 19.97 7.54 3.20
N LEU A 141 18.77 7.53 2.62
CA LEU A 141 17.61 8.26 3.14
C LEU A 141 16.55 7.22 3.52
N VAL A 142 16.01 7.30 4.74
CA VAL A 142 14.85 6.54 5.19
C VAL A 142 13.72 7.53 5.46
N ILE A 143 12.59 7.35 4.80
CA ILE A 143 11.35 8.08 5.05
C ILE A 143 10.41 7.11 5.76
N SER A 144 9.85 7.53 6.90
CA SER A 144 8.99 6.67 7.71
C SER A 144 7.75 7.40 8.17
N ASP A 145 6.60 6.80 7.86
CA ASP A 145 5.22 7.15 8.24
C ASP A 145 4.23 6.15 7.63
N HIS A 146 2.94 6.49 7.59
CA HIS A 146 1.95 5.87 6.70
C HIS A 146 2.32 6.00 5.22
N GLY A 147 1.92 4.98 4.46
CA GLY A 147 2.06 4.97 3.00
C GLY A 147 0.73 4.64 2.32
N ALA A 148 0.64 5.00 1.04
CA ALA A 148 -0.59 4.85 0.26
C ALA A 148 -0.39 4.24 -1.13
N SER A 149 0.82 3.73 -1.46
CA SER A 149 1.24 3.37 -2.83
C SER A 149 1.50 4.61 -3.70
N TRP A 150 1.02 4.63 -4.94
CA TRP A 150 1.23 5.71 -5.90
C TRP A 150 0.71 7.11 -5.50
N PRO A 151 -0.28 7.27 -4.59
CA PRO A 151 -0.63 8.57 -4.03
C PRO A 151 0.53 9.19 -3.23
N GLY A 152 1.32 8.41 -2.48
CA GLY A 152 2.47 8.92 -1.74
C GLY A 152 2.63 8.36 -0.32
N VAL A 153 3.29 9.15 0.53
CA VAL A 153 3.65 8.84 1.92
C VAL A 153 3.36 10.07 2.81
N GLY A 154 3.05 9.85 4.08
CA GLY A 154 2.88 10.91 5.06
C GLY A 154 1.48 10.97 5.69
N GLY A 155 1.18 12.13 6.29
CA GLY A 155 -0.11 12.45 6.89
C GLY A 155 0.02 13.50 7.98
N ASP A 156 0.85 14.53 7.78
CA ASP A 156 1.22 15.49 8.83
C ASP A 156 0.00 16.20 9.43
N GLU A 157 -0.45 15.75 10.61
CA GLU A 157 -1.75 16.10 11.17
C GLU A 157 -1.85 17.59 11.53
N SER A 158 -0.78 18.18 12.06
CA SER A 158 -0.77 19.60 12.42
C SER A 158 -0.64 20.52 11.20
N ALA A 159 -0.25 19.99 10.04
CA ALA A 159 -0.16 20.67 8.76
C ALA A 159 -1.34 20.38 7.79
N ASP A 160 -2.54 20.14 8.33
CA ASP A 160 -3.75 19.81 7.54
C ASP A 160 -3.62 18.47 6.78
N HIS A 161 -3.00 17.45 7.39
CA HIS A 161 -2.75 16.10 6.84
C HIS A 161 -1.94 16.16 5.54
N SER A 162 -0.92 16.99 5.53
CA SER A 162 -0.05 17.20 4.37
C SER A 162 0.73 15.92 4.05
N THR A 163 0.72 15.49 2.80
CA THR A 163 1.41 14.28 2.31
C THR A 163 2.42 14.60 1.23
N LEU A 164 3.44 13.76 1.10
CA LEU A 164 4.40 13.80 0.00
C LEU A 164 3.94 12.89 -1.12
N THR A 165 3.40 13.46 -2.20
CA THR A 165 3.08 12.70 -3.41
C THR A 165 4.34 12.14 -4.08
N LEU A 166 4.22 11.20 -5.03
CA LEU A 166 5.38 10.75 -5.81
C LEU A 166 6.08 11.89 -6.57
N GLU A 167 5.35 12.93 -7.01
CA GLU A 167 5.94 14.12 -7.63
C GLU A 167 6.73 14.94 -6.59
N ASP A 168 6.16 15.13 -5.39
CA ASP A 168 6.80 15.87 -4.29
C ASP A 168 8.04 15.15 -3.76
N LEU A 169 7.97 13.82 -3.55
CA LEU A 169 9.12 12.99 -3.21
C LEU A 169 10.23 13.15 -4.25
N ARG A 170 9.87 13.03 -5.53
CA ARG A 170 10.85 13.14 -6.61
C ARG A 170 11.49 14.52 -6.65
N GLY A 171 10.69 15.57 -6.53
CA GLY A 171 11.14 16.97 -6.55
C GLY A 171 11.99 17.32 -5.34
N GLY A 172 11.51 17.03 -4.13
CA GLY A 172 12.18 17.34 -2.87
C GLY A 172 13.52 16.63 -2.73
N ILE A 173 13.60 15.33 -3.08
CA ILE A 173 14.86 14.58 -3.08
C ILE A 173 15.81 15.12 -4.14
N ALA A 174 15.34 15.36 -5.37
CA ALA A 174 16.18 15.91 -6.45
C ALA A 174 16.80 17.25 -6.08
N ASP A 175 15.98 18.18 -5.57
CA ASP A 175 16.41 19.53 -5.18
C ASP A 175 17.42 19.49 -4.02
N GLY A 176 17.20 18.61 -3.03
CA GLY A 176 18.11 18.41 -1.91
C GLY A 176 19.48 17.86 -2.34
N LEU A 177 19.47 16.85 -3.22
CA LEU A 177 20.69 16.26 -3.80
C LEU A 177 21.45 17.28 -4.67
N GLU A 178 20.74 18.05 -5.51
CA GLU A 178 21.35 19.10 -6.34
C GLU A 178 22.02 20.19 -5.48
N GLU A 179 21.35 20.68 -4.43
CA GLU A 179 21.92 21.69 -3.53
C GLU A 179 23.19 21.15 -2.84
N ALA A 180 23.17 19.88 -2.43
CA ALA A 180 24.29 19.18 -1.81
C ALA A 180 25.44 18.84 -2.79
N GLY A 181 25.17 18.82 -4.10
CA GLY A 181 26.14 18.39 -5.12
C GLY A 181 26.40 16.89 -5.12
N VAL A 182 25.37 16.09 -4.80
CA VAL A 182 25.37 14.63 -4.84
C VAL A 182 24.49 14.18 -6.01
N ASP A 183 24.95 13.23 -6.82
CA ASP A 183 24.22 12.81 -8.03
C ASP A 183 23.02 11.91 -7.68
N LYS A 184 23.20 10.98 -6.73
CA LYS A 184 22.20 10.00 -6.27
C LYS A 184 22.46 9.59 -4.83
N LEU A 185 21.43 9.13 -4.15
CA LEU A 185 21.54 8.30 -2.94
C LEU A 185 22.00 6.89 -3.31
N ASP A 186 22.71 6.22 -2.41
CA ASP A 186 23.00 4.80 -2.55
C ASP A 186 21.72 4.00 -2.24
N LEU A 187 21.03 4.33 -1.15
CA LEU A 187 19.79 3.68 -0.72
C LEU A 187 18.71 4.70 -0.39
N LEU A 188 17.51 4.47 -0.94
CA LEU A 188 16.27 5.09 -0.49
C LEU A 188 15.42 4.02 0.19
N GLY A 189 15.01 4.26 1.42
CA GLY A 189 14.15 3.37 2.19
C GLY A 189 12.80 4.01 2.47
N PHE A 190 11.73 3.24 2.29
CA PHE A 190 10.40 3.57 2.76
C PHE A 190 10.02 2.58 3.85
N ASP A 191 10.16 3.00 5.11
CA ASP A 191 9.57 2.29 6.25
C ASP A 191 8.13 2.78 6.38
N ALA A 192 7.33 2.39 5.38
CA ALA A 192 5.99 2.89 5.09
C ALA A 192 5.23 1.92 4.19
N CYS A 193 3.93 1.78 4.45
CA CYS A 193 3.02 0.85 3.77
C CYS A 193 3.00 1.01 2.25
N LEU A 194 2.93 -0.11 1.52
CA LEU A 194 2.61 -0.17 0.08
C LEU A 194 3.57 0.57 -0.86
N MET A 195 4.79 0.91 -0.44
CA MET A 195 5.70 1.71 -1.27
C MET A 195 6.50 0.91 -2.31
N ALA A 196 6.49 -0.42 -2.28
CA ALA A 196 7.12 -1.28 -3.29
C ALA A 196 6.22 -1.48 -4.52
N THR A 197 5.91 -0.38 -5.19
CA THR A 197 5.11 -0.38 -6.41
C THR A 197 5.97 -0.04 -7.63
N TYR A 198 5.50 -0.45 -8.80
CA TYR A 198 6.12 -0.06 -10.07
C TYR A 198 6.22 1.47 -10.19
N GLU A 199 5.14 2.15 -9.82
CA GLU A 199 4.98 3.60 -9.89
C GLU A 199 6.05 4.31 -9.06
N THR A 200 6.19 3.92 -7.78
CA THR A 200 7.20 4.46 -6.87
C THR A 200 8.61 4.16 -7.35
N ALA A 201 8.91 2.90 -7.68
CA ALA A 201 10.24 2.50 -8.12
C ALA A 201 10.67 3.24 -9.40
N SER A 202 9.76 3.41 -10.36
CA SER A 202 10.02 4.14 -11.61
C SER A 202 10.22 5.64 -11.35
N ALA A 203 9.40 6.25 -10.49
CA ALA A 203 9.53 7.66 -10.13
C ALA A 203 10.85 7.98 -9.40
N MET A 204 11.32 7.07 -8.54
CA MET A 204 12.54 7.24 -7.72
C MET A 204 13.82 6.79 -8.44
N GLN A 205 13.71 6.11 -9.58
CA GLN A 205 14.82 5.63 -10.40
C GLN A 205 15.99 6.63 -10.62
N PRO A 206 15.74 7.93 -10.90
CA PRO A 206 16.83 8.87 -11.13
C PRO A 206 17.54 9.34 -9.85
N LEU A 207 17.03 9.01 -8.66
CA LEU A 207 17.42 9.63 -7.39
C LEU A 207 18.23 8.71 -6.48
N ALA A 208 18.11 7.40 -6.65
CA ALA A 208 18.84 6.42 -5.85
C ALA A 208 19.33 5.23 -6.70
N ASP A 209 20.26 4.45 -6.15
CA ASP A 209 20.74 3.19 -6.74
C ASP A 209 19.96 1.97 -6.25
N ARG A 210 19.51 1.99 -4.99
CA ARG A 210 18.64 0.96 -4.40
C ARG A 210 17.42 1.57 -3.73
N MET A 211 16.33 0.82 -3.73
CA MET A 211 15.14 1.08 -2.94
C MET A 211 14.86 -0.09 -2.01
N VAL A 212 14.43 0.17 -0.77
CA VAL A 212 13.83 -0.84 0.12
C VAL A 212 12.42 -0.39 0.47
N ALA A 213 11.43 -1.24 0.24
CA ALA A 213 10.01 -0.96 0.50
C ALA A 213 9.18 -2.26 0.58
N SER A 214 7.97 -2.17 1.13
CA SER A 214 6.98 -3.26 1.19
C SER A 214 5.89 -3.14 0.11
N GLN A 215 5.45 -4.26 -0.47
CA GLN A 215 4.24 -4.32 -1.32
C GLN A 215 2.96 -4.25 -0.50
N GLU A 216 3.02 -4.77 0.73
CA GLU A 216 1.93 -4.84 1.70
C GLU A 216 2.03 -3.71 2.74
N LEU A 217 1.00 -3.57 3.56
CA LEU A 217 1.06 -2.84 4.83
C LEU A 217 2.19 -3.38 5.71
N GLU A 218 2.92 -2.47 6.37
CA GLU A 218 3.99 -2.85 7.30
C GLU A 218 3.44 -2.93 8.73
N PRO A 219 3.93 -3.86 9.58
CA PRO A 219 3.64 -3.81 11.00
C PRO A 219 4.14 -2.49 11.60
N GLY A 220 3.42 -1.94 12.58
CA GLY A 220 3.71 -0.66 13.20
C GLY A 220 5.08 -0.58 13.87
N HIS A 221 5.70 -1.72 14.23
CA HIS A 221 7.08 -1.74 14.74
C HIS A 221 8.16 -1.44 13.68
N GLY A 222 7.78 -1.30 12.39
CA GLY A 222 8.67 -0.91 11.31
C GLY A 222 9.85 -1.84 11.11
N TRP A 223 10.98 -1.28 10.70
CA TRP A 223 12.22 -2.03 10.44
C TRP A 223 13.03 -2.32 11.71
N ASP A 224 13.88 -3.37 11.66
CA ASP A 224 14.93 -3.52 12.67
C ASP A 224 16.10 -2.58 12.34
N TYR A 225 16.11 -1.40 12.97
CA TYR A 225 17.13 -0.37 12.72
C TYR A 225 18.52 -0.75 13.26
N ARG A 226 18.63 -1.82 14.07
CA ARG A 226 19.94 -2.40 14.45
C ARG A 226 20.67 -3.01 13.25
N SER A 227 19.96 -3.29 12.16
CA SER A 227 20.53 -3.78 10.89
C SER A 227 21.58 -2.85 10.30
N PHE A 228 21.49 -1.54 10.57
CA PHE A 228 22.50 -0.55 10.16
C PHE A 228 23.86 -0.71 10.85
N SER A 229 23.97 -1.62 11.84
CA SER A 229 25.25 -1.98 12.47
C SER A 229 26.30 -2.47 11.47
N VAL A 230 25.91 -3.04 10.33
CA VAL A 230 26.83 -3.42 9.25
C VAL A 230 27.67 -2.24 8.73
N LEU A 231 27.12 -1.02 8.74
CA LEU A 231 27.82 0.20 8.33
C LEU A 231 28.78 0.70 9.41
N ALA A 232 28.37 0.56 10.67
CA ALA A 232 29.20 0.91 11.82
C ALA A 232 30.45 0.02 11.93
N GLU A 233 30.30 -1.26 11.60
CA GLU A 233 31.37 -2.26 11.70
C GLU A 233 32.36 -2.26 10.53
N ASP A 234 31.89 -1.94 9.32
CA ASP A 234 32.72 -1.89 8.11
C ASP A 234 32.37 -0.68 7.22
N PRO A 235 33.25 0.35 7.12
CA PRO A 235 33.01 1.52 6.26
C PRO A 235 33.05 1.21 4.76
N GLN A 236 33.34 -0.03 4.37
CA GLN A 236 33.34 -0.48 2.98
C GLN A 236 32.13 -1.38 2.65
N THR A 237 31.16 -1.48 3.56
CA THR A 237 29.88 -2.15 3.30
C THR A 237 29.23 -1.53 2.08
N ASP A 238 28.88 -2.38 1.11
CA ASP A 238 28.15 -1.98 -0.08
C ASP A 238 26.63 -1.93 0.19
N VAL A 239 25.92 -1.23 -0.70
CA VAL A 239 24.49 -1.00 -0.56
C VAL A 239 23.66 -2.29 -0.57
N ASP A 240 24.08 -3.31 -1.34
CA ASP A 240 23.37 -4.59 -1.38
C ASP A 240 23.47 -5.33 -0.04
N THR A 241 24.63 -5.28 0.61
CA THR A 241 24.83 -5.84 1.96
C THR A 241 23.99 -5.10 2.99
N LEU A 242 23.90 -3.77 2.91
CA LEU A 242 23.02 -2.97 3.77
C LEU A 242 21.55 -3.35 3.57
N GLY A 243 21.07 -3.31 2.33
CA GLY A 243 19.68 -3.62 2.01
C GLY A 243 19.28 -5.04 2.40
N THR A 244 20.16 -6.03 2.18
CA THR A 244 19.94 -7.41 2.65
C THR A 244 19.83 -7.48 4.17
N ALA A 245 20.68 -6.74 4.91
CA ALA A 245 20.63 -6.71 6.36
C ALA A 245 19.31 -6.10 6.87
N ILE A 246 18.80 -5.04 6.23
CA ILE A 246 17.50 -4.44 6.56
C ILE A 246 16.37 -5.46 6.35
N VAL A 247 16.31 -6.10 5.19
CA VAL A 247 15.28 -7.11 4.86
C VAL A 247 15.33 -8.30 5.81
N ASP A 248 16.52 -8.82 6.12
CA ASP A 248 16.68 -9.93 7.07
C ASP A 248 16.30 -9.51 8.50
N GLY A 249 16.64 -8.29 8.91
CA GLY A 249 16.32 -7.73 10.22
C GLY A 249 14.83 -7.55 10.42
N PHE A 250 14.15 -6.93 9.45
CA PHE A 250 12.69 -6.77 9.42
C PHE A 250 11.97 -8.12 9.58
N ALA A 251 12.37 -9.13 8.79
CA ALA A 251 11.81 -10.47 8.88
C ALA A 251 12.00 -11.11 10.26
N ALA A 252 13.19 -10.97 10.84
CA ALA A 252 13.51 -11.52 12.16
C ALA A 252 12.76 -10.81 13.29
N GLN A 253 12.56 -9.50 13.18
CA GLN A 253 11.79 -8.70 14.12
C GLN A 253 10.31 -9.08 14.06
N ALA A 254 9.74 -9.17 12.85
CA ALA A 254 8.36 -9.61 12.67
C ALA A 254 8.11 -11.04 13.18
N GLU A 255 9.06 -11.98 13.01
CA GLU A 255 8.96 -13.30 13.63
C GLU A 255 8.99 -13.23 15.18
N ALA A 256 9.80 -12.34 15.74
CA ALA A 256 9.92 -12.17 17.19
C ALA A 256 8.67 -11.54 17.82
N GLU A 257 8.04 -10.60 17.11
CA GLU A 257 6.81 -9.91 17.54
C GLU A 257 5.53 -10.66 17.14
N GLY A 258 5.63 -11.71 16.31
CA GLY A 258 4.49 -12.53 15.89
C GLY A 258 3.65 -11.90 14.78
N THR A 259 4.23 -11.01 13.99
CA THR A 259 3.58 -10.30 12.87
C THR A 259 4.08 -10.76 11.49
N GLY A 260 4.99 -11.73 11.43
CA GLY A 260 5.64 -12.17 10.18
C GLY A 260 4.79 -12.96 9.18
N ALA A 261 3.46 -13.06 9.37
CA ALA A 261 2.60 -13.84 8.46
C ALA A 261 2.34 -13.12 7.13
N ASP A 262 2.14 -11.80 7.17
CA ASP A 262 1.68 -10.99 6.03
C ASP A 262 2.72 -9.99 5.54
N ILE A 263 3.96 -10.10 6.05
CA ILE A 263 5.00 -9.14 5.71
C ILE A 263 5.48 -9.29 4.26
N THR A 264 5.86 -8.18 3.65
CA THR A 264 6.71 -8.18 2.45
C THR A 264 7.80 -7.12 2.63
N LEU A 265 9.00 -7.36 2.12
CA LEU A 265 9.98 -6.29 1.97
C LEU A 265 10.97 -6.65 0.86
N SER A 266 11.21 -5.71 -0.05
CA SER A 266 12.03 -5.93 -1.24
C SER A 266 13.14 -4.90 -1.36
N LEU A 267 14.35 -5.38 -1.64
CA LEU A 267 15.47 -4.60 -2.12
C LEU A 267 15.43 -4.56 -3.65
N VAL A 268 15.17 -3.37 -4.20
CA VAL A 268 15.02 -3.13 -5.64
C VAL A 268 16.23 -2.37 -6.19
N ASP A 269 16.82 -2.87 -7.26
CA ASP A 269 17.83 -2.20 -8.08
C ASP A 269 17.17 -1.17 -9.00
N LEU A 270 17.17 0.09 -8.57
CA LEU A 270 16.61 1.19 -9.34
C LEU A 270 17.33 1.39 -10.67
N ASN A 271 18.60 1.00 -10.81
CA ASN A 271 19.29 1.11 -12.09
C ASN A 271 18.74 0.14 -13.16
N GLN A 272 17.93 -0.83 -12.76
CA GLN A 272 17.25 -1.79 -13.65
C GLN A 272 15.83 -1.37 -14.02
N MET A 273 15.25 -0.35 -13.36
CA MET A 273 13.86 0.07 -13.60
C MET A 273 13.61 0.56 -15.03
N ALA A 274 14.61 1.13 -15.71
CA ALA A 274 14.46 1.48 -17.13
C ALA A 274 14.14 0.27 -18.04
N ALA A 275 14.61 -0.93 -17.67
CA ALA A 275 14.26 -2.17 -18.39
C ALA A 275 12.86 -2.68 -18.01
N VAL A 276 12.44 -2.45 -16.76
CA VAL A 276 11.07 -2.74 -16.30
C VAL A 276 10.08 -1.82 -17.01
N ASP A 277 10.36 -0.51 -17.11
CA ASP A 277 9.53 0.47 -17.83
C ASP A 277 9.34 0.08 -19.30
N GLU A 278 10.43 -0.30 -19.98
CA GLU A 278 10.38 -0.75 -21.38
C GLU A 278 9.54 -2.03 -21.51
N ALA A 279 9.73 -3.01 -20.63
CA ALA A 279 9.00 -4.27 -20.67
C ALA A 279 7.51 -4.12 -20.31
N LEU A 280 7.18 -3.28 -19.32
CA LEU A 280 5.79 -2.99 -18.96
C LEU A 280 5.07 -2.26 -20.09
N THR A 281 5.76 -1.32 -20.75
CA THR A 281 5.22 -0.65 -21.94
C THR A 281 4.92 -1.66 -23.05
N GLU A 282 5.87 -2.53 -23.39
CA GLU A 282 5.67 -3.55 -24.42
C GLU A 282 4.56 -4.55 -24.08
N PHE A 283 4.44 -4.92 -22.80
CA PHE A 283 3.36 -5.79 -22.31
C PHE A 283 2.01 -5.09 -22.39
N SER A 284 1.89 -3.86 -21.89
CA SER A 284 0.65 -3.06 -21.91
C SER A 284 0.19 -2.79 -23.34
N ASP A 285 1.11 -2.47 -24.26
CA ASP A 285 0.81 -2.31 -25.69
C ASP A 285 0.28 -3.61 -26.30
N ALA A 286 0.90 -4.76 -25.97
CA ALA A 286 0.48 -6.06 -26.49
C ALA A 286 -0.91 -6.47 -25.98
N LEU A 287 -1.23 -6.16 -24.71
CA LEU A 287 -2.57 -6.35 -24.16
C LEU A 287 -3.58 -5.43 -24.86
N THR A 288 -3.25 -4.15 -25.01
CA THR A 288 -4.10 -3.14 -25.65
C THR A 288 -4.43 -3.51 -27.11
N GLU A 289 -3.44 -3.93 -27.90
CA GLU A 289 -3.63 -4.35 -29.29
C GLU A 289 -4.61 -5.53 -29.44
N ARG A 290 -4.79 -6.31 -28.37
CA ARG A 290 -5.54 -7.57 -28.33
C ARG A 290 -6.64 -7.59 -27.27
N VAL A 291 -7.05 -6.41 -26.80
CA VAL A 291 -7.89 -6.28 -25.60
C VAL A 291 -9.19 -7.09 -25.70
N ALA A 292 -9.79 -7.16 -26.89
CA ALA A 292 -11.01 -7.93 -27.12
C ALA A 292 -10.82 -9.45 -26.93
N GLU A 293 -9.61 -9.97 -27.09
CA GLU A 293 -9.31 -11.39 -26.88
C GLU A 293 -8.72 -11.69 -25.50
N VAL A 294 -8.00 -10.74 -24.88
CA VAL A 294 -7.28 -10.98 -23.62
C VAL A 294 -7.98 -10.44 -22.38
N ALA A 295 -8.89 -9.46 -22.49
CA ALA A 295 -9.55 -8.86 -21.33
C ALA A 295 -10.22 -9.88 -20.39
N PRO A 296 -10.92 -10.93 -20.87
CA PRO A 296 -11.48 -11.94 -19.98
C PRO A 296 -10.42 -12.70 -19.15
N VAL A 297 -9.27 -13.02 -19.77
CA VAL A 297 -8.14 -13.64 -19.06
C VAL A 297 -7.56 -12.66 -18.05
N VAL A 298 -7.30 -11.41 -18.45
CA VAL A 298 -6.74 -10.40 -17.55
C VAL A 298 -7.63 -10.19 -16.32
N GLY A 299 -8.95 -10.08 -16.50
CA GLY A 299 -9.89 -9.89 -15.39
C GLY A 299 -9.88 -11.06 -14.42
N ARG A 300 -9.86 -12.31 -14.92
CA ARG A 300 -9.74 -13.49 -14.07
C ARG A 300 -8.40 -13.53 -13.32
N GLU A 301 -7.30 -13.26 -14.02
CA GLU A 301 -5.98 -13.31 -13.39
C GLU A 301 -5.84 -12.23 -12.31
N ARG A 302 -6.38 -11.01 -12.51
CA ARG A 302 -6.44 -9.95 -11.50
C ARG A 302 -7.09 -10.42 -10.19
N GLU A 303 -8.16 -11.21 -10.27
CA GLU A 303 -8.86 -11.71 -9.09
C GLU A 303 -8.10 -12.83 -8.38
N SER A 304 -7.26 -13.56 -9.12
CA SER A 304 -6.55 -14.74 -8.62
C SER A 304 -5.19 -14.44 -7.98
N VAL A 305 -4.51 -13.38 -8.42
CA VAL A 305 -3.17 -13.04 -7.93
C VAL A 305 -3.24 -12.34 -6.58
N LEU A 306 -2.11 -12.28 -5.88
CA LEU A 306 -1.98 -11.53 -4.64
C LEU A 306 -2.37 -10.06 -4.88
N GLY A 307 -3.26 -9.58 -4.03
CA GLY A 307 -3.54 -8.15 -3.86
C GLY A 307 -3.02 -7.70 -2.50
N PHE A 308 -2.70 -6.41 -2.38
CA PHE A 308 -2.13 -5.82 -1.18
C PHE A 308 -3.00 -4.66 -0.69
N GLY A 309 -2.98 -4.36 0.60
CA GLY A 309 -3.86 -3.36 1.21
C GLY A 309 -5.33 -3.64 0.90
N ARG A 310 -5.76 -4.89 1.16
CA ARG A 310 -7.11 -5.37 0.88
C ARG A 310 -8.10 -4.86 1.91
N ASP A 311 -9.32 -4.55 1.44
CA ASP A 311 -10.43 -4.17 2.31
C ASP A 311 -11.75 -4.83 1.87
N PRO A 312 -12.60 -5.28 2.83
CA PRO A 312 -13.95 -5.75 2.51
C PRO A 312 -14.83 -4.71 1.80
N ASP A 313 -14.59 -3.42 2.03
CA ASP A 313 -15.18 -2.33 1.25
C ASP A 313 -14.31 -2.03 0.01
N PRO A 314 -14.78 -2.31 -1.21
CA PRO A 314 -13.99 -2.07 -2.41
C PRO A 314 -13.65 -0.58 -2.64
N GLU A 315 -14.38 0.35 -2.01
CA GLU A 315 -14.04 1.79 -2.06
C GLU A 315 -12.84 2.14 -1.16
N GLN A 316 -12.50 1.29 -0.18
CA GLN A 316 -11.34 1.41 0.72
C GLN A 316 -10.19 0.45 0.34
N ASP A 317 -10.41 -0.52 -0.54
CA ASP A 317 -9.34 -1.38 -1.05
C ASP A 317 -8.38 -0.59 -1.96
N THR A 318 -7.07 -0.78 -1.79
CA THR A 318 -6.05 0.00 -2.52
C THR A 318 -5.96 -0.34 -4.01
N GLN A 319 -6.58 -1.45 -4.42
CA GLN A 319 -6.57 -2.01 -5.76
C GLN A 319 -5.15 -2.33 -6.28
N MET A 320 -4.22 -2.66 -5.39
CA MET A 320 -2.90 -3.15 -5.77
C MET A 320 -2.96 -4.63 -6.17
N ALA A 321 -2.31 -4.97 -7.26
CA ALA A 321 -2.08 -6.36 -7.68
C ALA A 321 -0.58 -6.63 -7.82
N ASP A 322 -0.13 -7.85 -7.50
CA ASP A 322 1.25 -8.26 -7.73
C ASP A 322 1.57 -8.28 -9.23
N LEU A 323 2.50 -7.42 -9.67
CA LEU A 323 2.77 -7.21 -11.10
C LEU A 323 3.44 -8.44 -11.74
N GLY A 324 4.35 -9.09 -11.02
CA GLY A 324 5.07 -10.26 -11.52
C GLY A 324 4.16 -11.47 -11.66
N LEU A 325 3.30 -11.74 -10.67
CA LEU A 325 2.31 -12.81 -10.72
C LEU A 325 1.25 -12.53 -11.80
N LEU A 326 0.75 -11.29 -11.87
CA LEU A 326 -0.21 -10.89 -12.89
C LEU A 326 0.33 -11.13 -14.31
N ALA A 327 1.56 -10.69 -14.58
CA ALA A 327 2.21 -10.93 -15.86
C ALA A 327 2.41 -12.43 -16.12
N ALA A 328 2.79 -13.22 -15.10
CA ALA A 328 3.00 -14.65 -15.21
C ALA A 328 1.72 -15.40 -15.61
N GLU A 329 0.63 -15.20 -14.87
CA GLU A 329 -0.62 -15.92 -15.12
C GLU A 329 -1.26 -15.49 -16.45
N ILE A 330 -1.24 -14.20 -16.79
CA ILE A 330 -1.67 -13.74 -18.12
C ILE A 330 -0.82 -14.37 -19.22
N GLY A 331 0.50 -14.50 -19.03
CA GLY A 331 1.40 -15.12 -19.99
C GLY A 331 1.14 -16.63 -20.20
N VAL A 332 0.66 -17.32 -19.16
CA VAL A 332 0.28 -18.74 -19.22
C VAL A 332 -1.02 -18.92 -20.02
N ASP A 333 -2.02 -18.10 -19.74
CA ASP A 333 -3.38 -18.26 -20.28
C ASP A 333 -3.60 -17.53 -21.62
N ALA A 334 -2.82 -16.48 -21.89
CA ALA A 334 -2.80 -15.76 -23.16
C ALA A 334 -1.42 -15.91 -23.84
N LEU A 335 -1.16 -17.10 -24.40
CA LEU A 335 0.09 -17.47 -25.12
C LEU A 335 0.53 -16.50 -26.23
N ASP A 336 -0.37 -15.63 -26.66
CA ASP A 336 -0.17 -14.64 -27.68
C ASP A 336 0.56 -13.37 -27.19
N VAL A 337 0.54 -13.11 -25.87
CA VAL A 337 1.29 -12.05 -25.19
C VAL A 337 2.38 -12.61 -24.26
N SER A 338 2.59 -13.94 -24.28
CA SER A 338 3.51 -14.62 -23.36
C SER A 338 4.96 -14.17 -23.51
N ASP A 339 5.41 -13.78 -24.71
CA ASP A 339 6.78 -13.31 -24.93
C ASP A 339 7.04 -11.98 -24.21
N GLN A 340 6.04 -11.09 -24.18
CA GLN A 340 6.09 -9.80 -23.49
C GLN A 340 5.94 -9.97 -21.98
N ALA A 341 5.01 -10.83 -21.53
CA ALA A 341 4.90 -11.24 -20.13
C ALA A 341 6.23 -11.80 -19.60
N ASP A 342 6.84 -12.74 -20.32
CA ASP A 342 8.16 -13.30 -20.03
C ASP A 342 9.28 -12.24 -19.95
N ALA A 343 9.19 -11.19 -20.76
CA ALA A 343 10.16 -10.10 -20.75
C ALA A 343 10.00 -9.24 -19.49
N LEU A 344 8.77 -8.90 -19.13
CA LEU A 344 8.44 -8.16 -17.92
C LEU A 344 8.86 -8.93 -16.66
N ILE A 345 8.51 -10.21 -16.57
CA ILE A 345 8.90 -11.08 -15.45
C ILE A 345 10.42 -11.13 -15.30
N ARG A 346 11.18 -11.24 -16.40
CA ARG A 346 12.66 -11.22 -16.33
C ARG A 346 13.18 -9.86 -15.87
N ALA A 347 12.61 -8.76 -16.34
CA ALA A 347 13.00 -7.42 -15.93
C ALA A 347 12.75 -7.19 -14.43
N ILE A 348 11.59 -7.63 -13.91
CA ILE A 348 11.25 -7.56 -12.49
C ILE A 348 12.23 -8.40 -11.67
N ASN A 349 12.49 -9.66 -12.07
CA ASN A 349 13.46 -10.52 -11.37
C ASN A 349 14.90 -9.98 -11.41
N ASP A 350 15.28 -9.25 -12.45
CA ASP A 350 16.59 -8.60 -12.54
C ASP A 350 16.65 -7.32 -11.69
N ALA A 351 15.50 -6.69 -11.39
CA ALA A 351 15.38 -5.49 -10.57
C ALA A 351 15.23 -5.83 -9.07
N VAL A 352 14.41 -6.81 -8.70
CA VAL A 352 14.24 -7.25 -7.31
C VAL A 352 15.38 -8.19 -6.93
N VAL A 353 16.39 -7.65 -6.25
CA VAL A 353 17.64 -8.38 -5.98
C VAL A 353 17.60 -9.23 -4.72
N TYR A 354 16.73 -8.88 -3.78
CA TYR A 354 16.49 -9.61 -2.54
C TYR A 354 15.11 -9.26 -1.98
N SER A 355 14.42 -10.22 -1.37
CA SER A 355 13.12 -9.97 -0.73
C SER A 355 12.83 -10.97 0.38
N VAL A 356 11.89 -10.61 1.25
CA VAL A 356 11.23 -11.52 2.19
C VAL A 356 9.73 -11.43 2.00
N ASN A 357 9.06 -12.59 2.11
CA ASN A 357 7.62 -12.70 2.05
C ASN A 357 7.16 -13.58 3.21
N GLY A 358 6.14 -13.12 3.93
CA GLY A 358 5.41 -13.92 4.89
C GLY A 358 4.57 -15.01 4.21
N PRO A 359 4.12 -16.03 4.96
CA PRO A 359 3.22 -17.07 4.49
C PRO A 359 2.01 -16.59 3.66
N ALA A 360 1.33 -15.50 4.03
CA ALA A 360 0.15 -15.02 3.30
C ALA A 360 0.49 -14.26 2.01
N ALA A 361 1.72 -13.77 1.89
CA ALA A 361 2.25 -13.12 0.69
C ALA A 361 3.23 -14.04 -0.07
N LEU A 362 3.10 -15.36 0.10
CA LEU A 362 4.04 -16.32 -0.46
C LEU A 362 4.04 -16.21 -2.00
N GLY A 363 5.22 -15.99 -2.58
CA GLY A 363 5.35 -15.84 -4.03
C GLY A 363 5.19 -14.41 -4.56
N ALA A 364 4.90 -13.42 -3.69
CA ALA A 364 4.99 -12.00 -4.05
C ALA A 364 6.31 -11.68 -4.78
N SER A 365 6.21 -10.94 -5.88
CA SER A 365 7.29 -10.73 -6.86
C SER A 365 8.23 -9.57 -6.53
N GLY A 366 7.88 -8.77 -5.54
CA GLY A 366 8.62 -7.61 -5.06
C GLY A 366 8.13 -6.26 -5.58
N LEU A 367 7.20 -6.24 -6.55
CA LEU A 367 6.57 -5.02 -7.07
C LEU A 367 5.08 -5.23 -7.34
N SER A 368 4.23 -4.34 -6.81
CA SER A 368 2.80 -4.26 -7.14
C SER A 368 2.52 -3.17 -8.20
N ILE A 369 1.30 -3.17 -8.74
CA ILE A 369 0.79 -2.16 -9.67
C ILE A 369 -0.68 -1.86 -9.36
N TYR A 370 -1.12 -0.61 -9.59
CA TYR A 370 -2.53 -0.24 -9.46
C TYR A 370 -3.39 -0.88 -10.56
N PHE A 371 -4.37 -1.71 -10.18
CA PHE A 371 -5.34 -2.30 -11.10
C PHE A 371 -6.74 -2.46 -10.49
N PRO A 372 -7.54 -1.38 -10.49
CA PRO A 372 -8.96 -1.45 -10.16
C PRO A 372 -9.72 -2.40 -11.10
N PRO A 373 -10.63 -3.25 -10.59
CA PRO A 373 -11.36 -4.20 -11.42
C PRO A 373 -12.41 -3.51 -12.31
N THR A 374 -12.87 -2.32 -11.93
CA THR A 374 -13.92 -1.57 -12.65
C THR A 374 -13.56 -0.08 -12.78
N PRO A 375 -14.10 0.63 -13.79
CA PRO A 375 -13.84 2.07 -13.95
C PRO A 375 -14.41 2.92 -12.82
N GLU A 376 -15.41 2.46 -12.08
CA GLU A 376 -15.97 3.16 -10.91
C GLU A 376 -14.98 3.26 -9.74
N LEU A 377 -14.12 2.24 -9.59
CA LEU A 377 -13.09 2.17 -8.55
C LEU A 377 -11.77 2.82 -8.98
N MET A 378 -11.68 3.27 -10.23
CA MET A 378 -10.49 3.95 -10.73
C MET A 378 -10.40 5.38 -10.19
N ASN A 379 -9.33 5.66 -9.47
CA ASN A 379 -8.99 7.01 -9.08
C ASN A 379 -8.50 7.80 -10.30
N PRO A 380 -9.17 8.91 -10.68
CA PRO A 380 -8.81 9.69 -11.86
C PRO A 380 -7.43 10.34 -11.77
N ASP A 381 -6.88 10.53 -10.57
CA ASP A 381 -5.58 11.16 -10.37
C ASP A 381 -4.41 10.23 -10.78
N TYR A 382 -4.67 8.93 -10.95
CA TYR A 382 -3.67 7.99 -11.49
C TYR A 382 -3.16 8.39 -12.88
N ALA A 383 -3.95 9.16 -13.64
CA ALA A 383 -3.53 9.72 -14.93
C ALA A 383 -2.33 10.70 -14.82
N SER A 384 -1.96 11.14 -13.62
CA SER A 384 -0.78 11.97 -13.37
C SER A 384 0.52 11.17 -13.21
N VAL A 385 0.45 9.85 -13.04
CA VAL A 385 1.61 8.97 -12.87
C VAL A 385 2.28 8.72 -14.22
N GLU A 386 3.28 9.55 -14.56
CA GLU A 386 3.92 9.55 -15.89
C GLU A 386 4.51 8.18 -16.30
N SER A 387 5.07 7.42 -15.36
CA SER A 387 5.65 6.10 -15.61
C SER A 387 4.61 5.07 -16.05
N ALA A 388 3.36 5.22 -15.61
CA ALA A 388 2.28 4.29 -15.87
C ALA A 388 1.44 4.62 -17.12
N GLU A 389 1.85 5.57 -17.98
CA GLU A 389 1.05 6.03 -19.15
C GLU A 389 0.58 4.85 -20.04
N ALA A 390 1.46 3.89 -20.33
CA ALA A 390 1.11 2.72 -21.15
C ALA A 390 0.13 1.78 -20.45
N TRP A 391 0.30 1.58 -19.14
CA TRP A 391 -0.62 0.78 -18.32
C TRP A 391 -1.98 1.46 -18.20
N GLY A 392 -2.02 2.77 -17.94
CA GLY A 392 -3.25 3.55 -17.93
C GLY A 392 -4.02 3.48 -19.26
N ALA A 393 -3.31 3.55 -20.39
CA ALA A 393 -3.94 3.38 -21.72
C ALA A 393 -4.51 1.95 -21.92
N PHE A 394 -3.85 0.94 -21.36
CA PHE A 394 -4.39 -0.42 -21.32
C PHE A 394 -5.65 -0.50 -20.46
N LEU A 395 -5.64 0.06 -19.23
CA LEU A 395 -6.81 0.09 -18.34
C LEU A 395 -8.02 0.76 -19.02
N GLU A 396 -7.83 1.91 -19.67
CA GLU A 396 -8.88 2.57 -20.45
C GLU A 396 -9.48 1.65 -21.53
N SER A 397 -8.62 0.92 -22.25
CA SER A 397 -9.04 -0.02 -23.30
C SER A 397 -9.74 -1.25 -22.71
N TYR A 398 -9.27 -1.74 -21.56
CA TYR A 398 -9.83 -2.86 -20.82
C TYR A 398 -11.25 -2.54 -20.32
N TYR A 399 -11.45 -1.39 -19.67
CA TYR A 399 -12.77 -0.96 -19.23
C TYR A 399 -13.73 -0.74 -20.41
N GLN A 400 -13.23 -0.14 -21.51
CA GLN A 400 -14.04 -0.01 -22.72
C GLN A 400 -14.47 -1.39 -23.27
N ALA A 401 -13.58 -2.39 -23.24
CA ALA A 401 -13.92 -3.74 -23.66
C ALA A 401 -15.00 -4.36 -22.76
N GLY A 402 -14.94 -4.09 -21.45
CA GLY A 402 -15.96 -4.49 -20.47
C GLY A 402 -17.34 -3.85 -20.75
N ASP A 403 -17.37 -2.55 -21.01
CA ASP A 403 -18.57 -1.81 -21.40
C ASP A 403 -19.20 -2.32 -22.71
N GLU A 404 -18.39 -2.90 -23.60
CA GLU A 404 -18.80 -3.41 -24.91
C GLU A 404 -19.27 -4.87 -24.89
N ILE A 405 -19.25 -5.56 -23.74
CA ILE A 405 -19.77 -6.93 -23.59
C ILE A 405 -21.25 -6.97 -24.00
N PRO A 406 -21.64 -7.80 -24.99
CA PRO A 406 -23.04 -7.93 -25.40
C PRO A 406 -23.96 -8.38 -24.26
N GLU A 407 -25.19 -7.86 -24.19
CA GLU A 407 -26.19 -8.23 -23.17
C GLU A 407 -26.46 -9.75 -23.11
N ASP A 408 -26.31 -10.48 -24.23
CA ASP A 408 -26.45 -11.95 -24.30
C ASP A 408 -25.16 -12.73 -23.95
N GLU A 409 -24.07 -12.02 -23.65
CA GLU A 409 -22.78 -12.56 -23.18
C GLU A 409 -22.44 -12.13 -21.74
N GLN A 410 -23.28 -11.29 -21.13
CA GLN A 410 -23.19 -10.91 -19.71
C GLN A 410 -23.67 -12.05 -18.80
N PRO A 411 -23.25 -12.07 -17.52
CA PRO A 411 -23.75 -13.01 -16.53
C PRO A 411 -25.28 -13.00 -16.41
N GLU A 412 -25.89 -14.17 -16.66
CA GLU A 412 -27.33 -14.41 -16.40
C GLU A 412 -27.52 -15.88 -15.98
N PHE A 413 -27.97 -16.08 -14.74
CA PHE A 413 -28.37 -17.39 -14.26
C PHE A 413 -29.71 -17.82 -14.87
N VAL A 414 -29.76 -19.04 -15.39
CA VAL A 414 -30.97 -19.64 -15.97
C VAL A 414 -31.82 -20.39 -14.94
N ASN A 415 -31.46 -20.29 -13.66
CA ASN A 415 -32.17 -20.88 -12.53
C ASN A 415 -33.62 -20.39 -12.45
N THR A 416 -34.55 -21.30 -12.18
CA THR A 416 -35.98 -20.95 -12.17
C THR A 416 -36.30 -20.02 -10.99
N GLY A 417 -36.67 -18.78 -11.29
CA GLY A 417 -37.09 -17.81 -10.27
C GLY A 417 -35.93 -17.19 -9.49
N GLY A 418 -34.68 -17.31 -9.98
CA GLY A 418 -33.50 -16.83 -9.27
C GLY A 418 -33.07 -17.72 -8.09
N GLU A 419 -33.64 -18.92 -7.97
CA GLU A 419 -33.37 -19.83 -6.86
C GLU A 419 -32.18 -20.77 -7.16
N ALA A 420 -31.16 -20.74 -6.31
CA ALA A 420 -30.01 -21.65 -6.40
C ALA A 420 -30.41 -23.11 -6.14
N GLU A 421 -29.70 -24.06 -6.73
CA GLU A 421 -29.76 -25.45 -6.28
C GLU A 421 -29.01 -25.59 -4.96
N VAL A 422 -29.64 -26.20 -3.96
CA VAL A 422 -29.07 -26.28 -2.60
C VAL A 422 -28.96 -27.71 -2.11
N PHE A 423 -27.85 -28.01 -1.45
CA PHE A 423 -27.71 -29.19 -0.61
C PHE A 423 -26.76 -28.93 0.57
N PHE A 424 -26.84 -29.80 1.58
CA PHE A 424 -25.91 -29.83 2.70
C PHE A 424 -25.07 -31.11 2.62
N ASP A 425 -23.79 -31.00 2.89
CA ASP A 425 -22.90 -32.14 3.05
C ASP A 425 -21.96 -31.97 4.26
N GLN A 426 -20.74 -32.51 4.18
CA GLN A 426 -19.78 -32.45 5.27
C GLN A 426 -19.05 -31.11 5.35
N ASP A 427 -19.04 -30.35 4.24
CA ASP A 427 -18.33 -29.09 4.07
C ASP A 427 -19.29 -27.89 4.29
N GLY A 428 -20.58 -28.15 4.49
CA GLY A 428 -21.57 -27.16 4.92
C GLY A 428 -22.72 -26.99 3.91
N LEU A 429 -23.12 -25.75 3.70
CA LEU A 429 -24.11 -25.34 2.72
C LEU A 429 -23.45 -25.19 1.35
N ASN A 430 -24.03 -25.84 0.33
CA ASN A 430 -23.60 -25.70 -1.05
C ASN A 430 -24.70 -25.03 -1.87
N LEU A 431 -24.35 -23.96 -2.59
CA LEU A 431 -25.20 -23.28 -3.57
C LEU A 431 -24.67 -23.54 -4.97
N VAL A 432 -25.55 -23.94 -5.89
CA VAL A 432 -25.19 -24.13 -7.30
C VAL A 432 -26.11 -23.34 -8.22
N GLY A 433 -25.49 -22.47 -9.01
CA GLY A 433 -26.13 -21.73 -10.09
C GLY A 433 -25.76 -22.31 -11.45
N SER A 434 -26.63 -22.13 -12.45
CA SER A 434 -26.39 -22.52 -13.84
C SER A 434 -26.62 -21.33 -14.75
N PHE A 435 -25.74 -21.12 -15.72
CA PHE A 435 -25.78 -20.05 -16.71
C PHE A 435 -25.41 -20.63 -18.09
N ASP A 436 -25.43 -19.81 -19.15
CA ASP A 436 -24.98 -20.29 -20.46
C ASP A 436 -23.46 -20.55 -20.43
N SER A 437 -23.02 -21.80 -20.66
CA SER A 437 -21.60 -22.14 -20.74
C SER A 437 -20.78 -21.30 -21.74
N ALA A 438 -21.44 -20.61 -22.69
CA ALA A 438 -20.78 -19.68 -23.60
C ALA A 438 -20.17 -18.45 -22.91
N ILE A 439 -20.69 -18.05 -21.74
CA ILE A 439 -20.21 -16.87 -21.01
C ILE A 439 -19.10 -17.20 -19.99
N THR A 440 -18.78 -18.49 -19.78
CA THR A 440 -17.78 -18.93 -18.80
C THR A 440 -16.45 -18.21 -18.97
N GLU A 441 -16.02 -17.96 -20.21
CA GLU A 441 -14.74 -17.30 -20.48
C GLU A 441 -14.71 -15.84 -20.01
N ASN A 442 -15.86 -15.17 -19.89
CA ASN A 442 -15.97 -13.78 -19.44
C ASN A 442 -16.00 -13.61 -17.91
N ILE A 443 -16.28 -14.69 -17.15
CA ILE A 443 -16.41 -14.63 -15.69
C ILE A 443 -15.02 -14.44 -15.06
N SER A 444 -14.86 -13.35 -14.32
CA SER A 444 -13.64 -13.05 -13.54
C SER A 444 -13.77 -13.51 -12.09
N ALA A 445 -14.96 -13.34 -11.48
CA ALA A 445 -15.18 -13.65 -10.07
C ALA A 445 -16.46 -14.48 -9.86
N THR A 446 -16.44 -15.30 -8.82
CA THR A 446 -17.61 -16.00 -8.28
C THR A 446 -17.54 -15.87 -6.77
N THR A 447 -18.63 -15.45 -6.13
CA THR A 447 -18.66 -15.20 -4.69
C THR A 447 -19.90 -15.82 -4.07
N ILE A 448 -19.76 -16.44 -2.91
CA ILE A 448 -20.89 -16.78 -2.05
C ILE A 448 -20.95 -15.81 -0.88
N SER A 449 -22.10 -15.18 -0.68
CA SER A 449 -22.37 -14.29 0.45
C SER A 449 -23.50 -14.86 1.29
N TYR A 450 -23.40 -14.71 2.60
CA TYR A 450 -24.35 -15.32 3.54
C TYR A 450 -24.75 -14.38 4.67
N GLY A 451 -26.03 -14.48 5.06
CA GLY A 451 -26.67 -13.50 5.92
C GLY A 451 -27.98 -13.96 6.55
N LEU A 452 -28.51 -13.13 7.43
CA LEU A 452 -29.78 -13.36 8.10
C LEU A 452 -30.90 -12.54 7.44
N PRO A 453 -31.94 -13.20 6.89
CA PRO A 453 -33.07 -12.50 6.29
C PRO A 453 -33.96 -11.86 7.36
N GLN A 454 -34.45 -10.66 7.08
CA GLN A 454 -35.36 -9.91 7.95
C GLN A 454 -36.80 -9.93 7.41
N PRO A 455 -37.82 -9.76 8.29
CA PRO A 455 -39.23 -9.80 7.88
C PRO A 455 -39.66 -8.73 6.86
N ASP A 456 -38.92 -7.63 6.75
CA ASP A 456 -39.17 -6.55 5.80
C ASP A 456 -38.48 -6.74 4.44
N GLY A 457 -37.74 -7.84 4.28
CA GLY A 457 -36.98 -8.18 3.08
C GLY A 457 -35.53 -7.71 3.09
N THR A 458 -35.09 -7.02 4.14
CA THR A 458 -33.68 -6.70 4.36
C THR A 458 -32.89 -7.98 4.60
N VAL A 459 -31.63 -8.02 4.18
CA VAL A 459 -30.69 -9.09 4.54
C VAL A 459 -29.52 -8.46 5.30
N VAL A 460 -29.16 -9.05 6.43
CA VAL A 460 -27.96 -8.66 7.18
C VAL A 460 -26.89 -9.70 6.90
N PHE A 461 -25.98 -9.40 5.98
CA PHE A 461 -24.86 -10.25 5.65
C PHE A 461 -23.79 -10.17 6.74
N PHE A 462 -23.15 -11.30 7.00
CA PHE A 462 -22.07 -11.43 7.98
C PHE A 462 -20.85 -12.13 7.37
N GLY A 463 -20.84 -12.35 6.07
CA GLY A 463 -19.61 -12.65 5.37
C GLY A 463 -19.80 -13.09 3.93
N ASP A 464 -18.66 -13.19 3.26
CA ASP A 464 -18.50 -13.70 1.91
C ASP A 464 -17.17 -14.44 1.72
N GLU A 465 -17.15 -15.34 0.74
CA GLU A 465 -15.96 -16.09 0.37
C GLU A 465 -15.98 -16.45 -1.13
N PRO A 466 -14.80 -16.69 -1.74
CA PRO A 466 -14.69 -17.12 -3.12
C PRO A 466 -15.49 -18.40 -3.41
N GLY A 467 -16.25 -18.37 -4.49
CA GLY A 467 -16.81 -19.54 -5.16
C GLY A 467 -15.99 -19.93 -6.38
N ALA A 468 -16.48 -20.91 -7.13
CA ALA A 468 -15.80 -21.39 -8.33
C ALA A 468 -16.78 -21.70 -9.47
N VAL A 469 -16.35 -21.42 -10.70
CA VAL A 469 -16.98 -21.97 -11.89
C VAL A 469 -16.51 -23.42 -12.09
N LEU A 470 -17.44 -24.35 -12.28
CA LEU A 470 -17.12 -25.76 -12.47
C LEU A 470 -16.47 -26.01 -13.84
N GLU A 471 -15.25 -26.55 -13.82
CA GLU A 471 -14.45 -26.87 -15.02
C GLU A 471 -14.96 -28.07 -15.85
N ASP A 472 -16.19 -28.55 -15.61
CA ASP A 472 -16.78 -29.67 -16.35
C ASP A 472 -17.47 -29.23 -17.66
N GLY A 473 -17.42 -27.93 -17.97
CA GLY A 473 -18.03 -27.31 -19.13
C GLY A 473 -19.56 -27.24 -19.04
N SER A 474 -20.13 -27.38 -17.84
CA SER A 474 -21.58 -27.34 -17.65
C SER A 474 -22.18 -25.93 -17.57
N GLY A 475 -21.35 -24.89 -17.42
CA GLY A 475 -21.81 -23.51 -17.17
C GLY A 475 -22.47 -23.40 -15.80
N ARG A 476 -21.77 -23.87 -14.76
CA ARG A 476 -22.29 -23.88 -13.38
C ARG A 476 -21.27 -23.24 -12.45
N ALA A 477 -21.76 -22.44 -11.50
CA ALA A 477 -20.98 -21.91 -10.40
C ALA A 477 -21.35 -22.64 -9.10
N LEU A 478 -20.39 -22.79 -8.20
CA LEU A 478 -20.54 -23.39 -6.89
C LEU A 478 -20.00 -22.43 -5.83
N GLY A 479 -20.79 -22.19 -4.80
CA GLY A 479 -20.36 -21.58 -3.55
C GLY A 479 -20.55 -22.56 -2.40
N ILE A 480 -19.61 -22.58 -1.47
CA ILE A 480 -19.66 -23.42 -0.27
C ILE A 480 -19.52 -22.50 0.92
N TYR A 481 -20.36 -22.70 1.94
CA TYR A 481 -20.28 -22.00 3.22
C TYR A 481 -20.35 -23.00 4.37
N ASP A 482 -19.35 -22.98 5.25
CA ASP A 482 -19.15 -23.98 6.31
C ASP A 482 -20.13 -23.87 7.49
N LEU A 483 -21.01 -22.86 7.46
CA LEU A 483 -22.00 -22.55 8.49
C LEU A 483 -21.40 -22.00 9.79
N THR A 484 -20.24 -21.37 9.74
CA THR A 484 -19.63 -20.69 10.90
C THR A 484 -19.76 -19.17 10.83
N THR A 485 -19.78 -18.53 12.00
CA THR A 485 -19.79 -17.07 12.15
C THR A 485 -18.66 -16.65 13.05
N LEU A 486 -18.00 -15.54 12.72
CA LEU A 486 -17.05 -14.89 13.61
C LEU A 486 -17.80 -14.11 14.70
N SER A 487 -17.33 -14.26 15.94
CA SER A 487 -17.65 -13.36 17.04
C SER A 487 -16.40 -12.88 17.74
N ILE A 488 -16.42 -11.62 18.17
CA ILE A 488 -15.33 -10.94 18.88
C ILE A 488 -15.83 -10.57 20.28
N SER A 489 -15.01 -10.79 21.30
CA SER A 489 -15.35 -10.49 22.70
C SER A 489 -14.19 -9.87 23.47
N ASP A 490 -14.49 -8.85 24.28
CA ASP A 490 -13.58 -8.28 25.28
C ASP A 490 -13.70 -8.97 26.67
N GLY A 491 -14.42 -10.09 26.73
CA GLY A 491 -14.73 -10.83 27.95
C GLY A 491 -15.86 -10.23 28.80
N ILE A 492 -16.43 -9.09 28.40
CA ILE A 492 -17.60 -8.45 29.00
C ILE A 492 -18.79 -8.57 28.04
N ASP A 493 -18.60 -8.09 26.83
CA ASP A 493 -19.56 -8.08 25.73
C ASP A 493 -19.03 -8.93 24.55
N THR A 494 -19.92 -9.31 23.64
CA THR A 494 -19.60 -10.11 22.46
C THR A 494 -20.40 -9.58 21.29
N SER A 495 -19.75 -9.36 20.16
CA SER A 495 -20.37 -8.92 18.91
C SER A 495 -20.08 -9.92 17.80
N PHE A 496 -21.03 -10.08 16.86
CA PHE A 496 -20.74 -10.71 15.58
C PHE A 496 -19.95 -9.75 14.71
N ALA A 497 -19.28 -10.29 13.70
CA ALA A 497 -18.54 -9.51 12.73
C ALA A 497 -18.79 -10.04 11.33
N TYR A 498 -18.73 -9.16 10.34
CA TYR A 498 -18.61 -9.55 8.95
C TYR A 498 -17.22 -10.14 8.70
N ILE A 499 -17.11 -11.13 7.83
CA ILE A 499 -15.82 -11.64 7.35
C ILE A 499 -15.78 -11.64 5.83
N THR A 500 -14.68 -11.19 5.25
CA THR A 500 -14.27 -11.62 3.91
C THR A 500 -13.17 -12.66 4.10
N LEU A 501 -13.39 -13.86 3.58
CA LEU A 501 -12.46 -14.98 3.73
C LEU A 501 -11.82 -15.29 2.39
N THR A 502 -10.50 -15.23 2.32
CA THR A 502 -9.73 -15.64 1.14
C THR A 502 -8.84 -16.84 1.46
N TRP A 503 -8.58 -17.66 0.44
CA TRP A 503 -7.78 -18.87 0.56
C TRP A 503 -6.70 -18.87 -0.51
N ASP A 504 -5.46 -19.11 -0.07
CA ASP A 504 -4.36 -19.49 -0.95
C ASP A 504 -4.08 -20.99 -0.74
N ASP A 505 -4.53 -21.79 -1.71
CA ASP A 505 -4.36 -23.24 -1.71
C ASP A 505 -2.89 -23.66 -1.86
N ASP A 506 -2.07 -22.85 -2.55
CA ASP A 506 -0.66 -23.15 -2.78
C ASP A 506 0.20 -22.81 -1.54
N ALA A 507 -0.15 -21.74 -0.84
CA ALA A 507 0.46 -21.36 0.43
C ALA A 507 -0.11 -22.14 1.64
N GLU A 508 -1.27 -22.79 1.49
CA GLU A 508 -2.06 -23.38 2.58
C GLU A 508 -2.37 -22.35 3.70
N ILE A 509 -2.77 -21.13 3.30
CA ILE A 509 -3.09 -20.00 4.17
C ILE A 509 -4.52 -19.51 3.91
N GLY A 510 -5.22 -19.14 4.97
CA GLY A 510 -6.46 -18.37 4.89
C GLY A 510 -6.26 -16.99 5.52
N VAL A 511 -6.89 -15.98 4.94
CA VAL A 511 -6.90 -14.60 5.46
C VAL A 511 -8.35 -14.19 5.68
N ILE A 512 -8.63 -13.59 6.83
CA ILE A 512 -9.94 -13.05 7.19
C ILE A 512 -9.81 -11.57 7.44
N ASP A 513 -10.54 -10.79 6.65
CA ASP A 513 -10.64 -9.35 6.81
C ASP A 513 -12.00 -8.99 7.41
N VAL A 514 -11.96 -8.12 8.42
CA VAL A 514 -13.11 -7.76 9.24
C VAL A 514 -13.22 -6.24 9.30
N PRO A 515 -14.31 -5.64 8.79
CA PRO A 515 -14.53 -4.21 8.90
C PRO A 515 -14.99 -3.85 10.31
N VAL A 516 -14.30 -2.89 10.91
CA VAL A 516 -14.44 -2.42 12.29
C VAL A 516 -14.47 -0.89 12.30
N ALA A 517 -15.28 -0.28 13.16
CA ALA A 517 -15.13 1.13 13.50
C ALA A 517 -14.39 1.25 14.83
N TYR A 518 -13.47 2.20 14.94
CA TYR A 518 -12.80 2.55 16.19
C TYR A 518 -13.26 3.92 16.69
N ASP A 519 -13.78 3.94 17.92
CA ASP A 519 -14.17 5.14 18.66
C ASP A 519 -13.14 5.44 19.76
N GLU A 520 -12.46 6.58 19.67
CA GLU A 520 -11.56 7.03 20.73
C GLU A 520 -12.28 7.35 22.05
N PRO A 521 -11.59 7.27 23.21
CA PRO A 521 -12.17 7.61 24.49
C PRO A 521 -12.71 9.05 24.56
N GLY A 522 -14.04 9.16 24.54
CA GLY A 522 -14.73 10.44 24.71
C GLY A 522 -15.02 11.17 23.39
N SER A 523 -14.75 10.55 22.25
CA SER A 523 -15.32 10.94 20.96
C SER A 523 -16.86 10.79 20.99
N SER A 524 -17.53 11.44 20.04
CA SER A 524 -18.94 11.15 19.80
C SER A 524 -19.04 9.95 18.85
N SER A 525 -20.07 9.11 18.99
CA SER A 525 -20.29 7.93 18.11
C SER A 525 -20.59 8.27 16.64
N GLU A 526 -20.37 9.52 16.22
CA GLU A 526 -20.48 10.00 14.83
C GLU A 526 -19.09 10.35 14.26
N GLU A 527 -18.03 10.25 15.06
CA GLU A 527 -16.62 10.50 14.71
C GLU A 527 -15.84 9.21 15.07
N TYR A 528 -15.72 8.29 14.11
CA TYR A 528 -14.99 7.03 14.24
C TYR A 528 -13.99 6.90 13.09
N SER A 529 -12.92 6.11 13.29
CA SER A 529 -11.99 5.73 12.24
C SER A 529 -12.38 4.39 11.63
N ASP A 530 -12.24 4.26 10.31
CA ASP A 530 -12.41 2.99 9.62
C ASP A 530 -11.17 2.11 9.82
N VAL A 531 -11.42 0.88 10.28
CA VAL A 531 -10.40 -0.07 10.67
C VAL A 531 -10.71 -1.43 10.06
N THR A 532 -9.70 -2.06 9.47
CA THR A 532 -9.77 -3.44 9.01
C THR A 532 -8.89 -4.32 9.87
N LEU A 533 -9.52 -5.27 10.55
CA LEU A 533 -8.83 -6.34 11.25
C LEU A 533 -8.53 -7.44 10.24
N SER A 534 -7.24 -7.73 10.03
CA SER A 534 -6.78 -8.84 9.21
C SER A 534 -6.21 -9.96 10.09
N ILE A 535 -6.65 -11.19 9.82
CA ILE A 535 -6.23 -12.41 10.52
C ILE A 535 -5.76 -13.45 9.52
N SER A 536 -4.46 -13.73 9.47
CA SER A 536 -3.94 -14.88 8.73
C SER A 536 -3.84 -16.11 9.61
N PHE A 537 -4.28 -17.25 9.09
CA PHE A 537 -4.32 -18.51 9.82
C PHE A 537 -4.03 -19.71 8.93
N ASN A 538 -3.63 -20.82 9.56
CA ASN A 538 -3.47 -22.09 8.87
C ASN A 538 -4.82 -22.84 8.81
N PRO A 539 -5.47 -23.01 7.65
CA PRO A 539 -6.73 -23.76 7.50
C PRO A 539 -6.72 -25.16 8.10
N SER A 540 -5.59 -25.85 7.98
CA SER A 540 -5.48 -27.26 8.38
C SER A 540 -5.40 -27.45 9.89
N THR A 541 -4.82 -26.49 10.61
CA THR A 541 -4.67 -26.56 12.08
C THR A 541 -5.62 -25.63 12.84
N GLY A 542 -6.08 -24.55 12.19
CA GLY A 542 -6.79 -23.44 12.82
C GLY A 542 -5.89 -22.54 13.65
N ASP A 543 -4.55 -22.65 13.52
CA ASP A 543 -3.62 -21.80 14.24
C ASP A 543 -3.58 -20.42 13.57
N VAL A 544 -3.87 -19.37 14.35
CA VAL A 544 -3.67 -17.97 13.96
C VAL A 544 -2.17 -17.69 13.86
N LEU A 545 -1.74 -17.08 12.76
CA LEU A 545 -0.35 -16.77 12.45
C LEU A 545 -0.01 -15.31 12.78
N ASN A 546 -0.91 -14.39 12.47
CA ASN A 546 -0.88 -12.99 12.91
C ASN A 546 -2.31 -12.44 13.05
N GLU A 547 -2.40 -11.27 13.64
CA GLU A 547 -3.63 -10.50 13.85
C GLU A 547 -3.23 -9.04 13.92
N ILE A 548 -3.66 -8.23 12.95
CA ILE A 548 -3.28 -6.83 12.83
C ILE A 548 -4.52 -5.99 12.54
N TYR A 549 -4.57 -4.79 13.14
CA TYR A 549 -5.62 -3.81 12.93
C TYR A 549 -5.05 -2.67 12.10
N TYR A 550 -5.56 -2.49 10.89
CA TYR A 550 -5.14 -1.39 10.01
C TYR A 550 -6.19 -0.29 10.02
N VAL A 551 -5.76 0.95 10.19
CA VAL A 551 -6.60 2.14 10.10
C VAL A 551 -6.39 2.81 8.75
N TYR A 552 -7.48 3.27 8.15
CA TYR A 552 -7.46 4.17 7.00
C TYR A 552 -7.71 5.60 7.48
N ASP A 553 -6.78 6.50 7.18
CA ASP A 553 -6.95 7.93 7.39
C ASP A 553 -7.60 8.55 6.15
N GLU A 554 -8.88 8.94 6.25
CA GLU A 554 -9.61 9.57 5.13
C GLU A 554 -9.09 10.97 4.77
N ASP A 555 -8.51 11.70 5.73
CA ASP A 555 -8.01 13.05 5.53
C ASP A 555 -6.64 13.02 4.82
N ALA A 556 -5.78 12.06 5.17
CA ALA A 556 -4.47 11.85 4.52
C ALA A 556 -4.54 10.91 3.29
N GLY A 557 -5.53 10.03 3.22
CA GLY A 557 -5.65 8.97 2.21
C GLY A 557 -4.61 7.86 2.35
N THR A 558 -4.18 7.56 3.59
CA THR A 558 -3.08 6.64 3.89
C THR A 558 -3.50 5.52 4.85
N TYR A 559 -2.65 4.49 4.97
CA TYR A 559 -2.91 3.32 5.80
C TYR A 559 -1.78 3.10 6.82
N GLY A 560 -2.13 2.62 8.01
CA GLY A 560 -1.15 2.13 9.00
C GLY A 560 -1.75 1.23 10.05
N GLU A 561 -0.90 0.70 10.94
CA GLU A 561 -1.36 -0.10 12.07
C GLU A 561 -1.98 0.80 13.15
N LEU A 562 -3.19 0.45 13.60
CA LEU A 562 -3.93 1.19 14.61
C LEU A 562 -3.26 1.12 15.98
N THR A 563 -2.94 2.29 16.56
CA THR A 563 -2.60 2.40 17.99
C THR A 563 -3.82 2.75 18.84
N ALA A 564 -4.53 1.74 19.33
CA ALA A 564 -5.75 1.97 20.10
C ALA A 564 -5.49 2.33 21.58
N ASP A 565 -6.24 3.30 22.14
CA ASP A 565 -6.39 3.44 23.59
C ASP A 565 -7.28 2.29 24.11
N PRO A 566 -6.84 1.47 25.08
CA PRO A 566 -7.65 0.38 25.63
C PRO A 566 -9.00 0.78 26.24
N GLN A 567 -9.23 2.08 26.49
CA GLN A 567 -10.52 2.63 26.93
C GLN A 567 -11.45 3.02 25.76
N GLY A 568 -10.92 3.06 24.54
CA GLY A 568 -11.67 3.24 23.30
C GLY A 568 -12.53 2.01 23.03
N LEU A 569 -13.36 2.10 21.98
CA LEU A 569 -14.26 1.03 21.59
C LEU A 569 -13.99 0.62 20.15
N ILE A 570 -13.94 -0.69 19.91
CA ILE A 570 -14.08 -1.24 18.57
C ILE A 570 -15.50 -1.74 18.35
N VAL A 571 -16.03 -1.52 17.15
CA VAL A 571 -17.39 -1.87 16.78
C VAL A 571 -17.33 -2.62 15.45
N PRO A 572 -17.37 -3.97 15.47
CA PRO A 572 -17.44 -4.74 14.23
C PRO A 572 -18.68 -4.36 13.43
N LYS A 573 -18.56 -4.39 12.10
CA LYS A 573 -19.66 -4.04 11.19
C LYS A 573 -20.28 -5.27 10.54
N LEU A 574 -21.51 -5.10 10.05
CA LEU A 574 -22.25 -6.04 9.21
C LEU A 574 -22.73 -5.31 7.96
N LEU A 575 -22.87 -6.03 6.85
CA LEU A 575 -23.38 -5.46 5.61
C LEU A 575 -24.91 -5.59 5.57
N VAL A 576 -25.62 -4.47 5.60
CA VAL A 576 -27.08 -4.43 5.55
C VAL A 576 -27.53 -4.09 4.15
N VAL A 577 -28.29 -4.99 3.52
CA VAL A 577 -28.82 -4.82 2.17
C VAL A 577 -30.34 -4.74 2.20
N LEU A 578 -30.87 -3.59 1.76
CA LEU A 578 -32.30 -3.31 1.68
C LEU A 578 -32.96 -4.04 0.49
N PRO A 579 -34.30 -4.22 0.50
CA PRO A 579 -35.01 -4.88 -0.60
C PRO A 579 -34.87 -4.22 -1.99
N ASP A 580 -34.38 -2.99 -2.06
CA ASP A 580 -34.12 -2.27 -3.30
C ASP A 580 -32.65 -2.39 -3.78
N GLY A 581 -31.82 -3.15 -3.05
CA GLY A 581 -30.41 -3.38 -3.35
C GLY A 581 -29.47 -2.35 -2.73
N THR A 582 -29.98 -1.35 -1.99
CA THR A 582 -29.11 -0.41 -1.28
C THR A 582 -28.34 -1.15 -0.18
N ALA A 583 -27.01 -1.11 -0.23
CA ALA A 583 -26.12 -1.68 0.76
C ALA A 583 -25.52 -0.59 1.64
N SER A 584 -25.29 -0.91 2.92
CA SER A 584 -24.54 -0.06 3.84
C SER A 584 -23.91 -0.88 4.96
N TRP A 585 -22.69 -0.53 5.33
CA TRP A 585 -22.04 -1.06 6.53
C TRP A 585 -22.69 -0.46 7.78
N GLU A 586 -23.20 -1.31 8.67
CA GLU A 586 -23.82 -0.90 9.94
C GLU A 586 -23.13 -1.58 11.14
N PRO A 587 -23.07 -0.93 12.31
CA PRO A 587 -22.62 -1.56 13.54
C PRO A 587 -23.32 -2.89 13.81
N ALA A 588 -22.56 -3.95 14.08
CA ALA A 588 -23.10 -5.25 14.43
C ALA A 588 -23.84 -5.26 15.78
N SER A 589 -23.55 -4.28 16.63
CA SER A 589 -24.07 -4.14 18.00
C SER A 589 -24.21 -2.66 18.39
N ASP A 590 -25.21 -2.36 19.23
CA ASP A 590 -25.35 -1.04 19.89
C ASP A 590 -24.27 -0.80 20.98
N VAL A 591 -23.48 -1.83 21.29
CA VAL A 591 -22.43 -1.84 22.32
C VAL A 591 -21.12 -2.22 21.65
N GLY A 592 -20.16 -1.30 21.67
CA GLY A 592 -18.78 -1.56 21.27
C GLY A 592 -18.02 -2.39 22.32
N LEU A 593 -16.94 -3.02 21.88
CA LEU A 593 -16.04 -3.81 22.70
C LEU A 593 -14.85 -2.93 23.09
N TYR A 594 -14.30 -3.09 24.29
CA TYR A 594 -13.09 -2.35 24.66
C TYR A 594 -11.94 -2.66 23.70
N ALA A 595 -11.26 -1.61 23.22
CA ALA A 595 -10.13 -1.70 22.30
C ALA A 595 -8.81 -2.13 22.99
N ASP A 596 -8.89 -2.98 24.02
CA ASP A 596 -7.74 -3.71 24.57
C ASP A 596 -7.40 -4.86 23.62
N LEU A 597 -6.85 -4.52 22.45
CA LEU A 597 -6.73 -5.43 21.29
C LEU A 597 -6.10 -6.79 21.68
N PRO A 598 -4.97 -6.85 22.41
CA PRO A 598 -4.37 -8.14 22.82
C PRO A 598 -5.23 -8.98 23.78
N GLY A 599 -6.27 -8.37 24.37
CA GLY A 599 -7.23 -9.00 25.27
C GLY A 599 -8.49 -9.52 24.59
N LEU A 600 -8.70 -9.20 23.31
CA LEU A 600 -9.85 -9.66 22.53
C LEU A 600 -9.79 -11.15 22.26
N GLN A 601 -10.97 -11.75 22.11
CA GLN A 601 -11.16 -13.17 21.88
C GLN A 601 -12.03 -13.40 20.66
N TYR A 602 -11.54 -14.23 19.75
CA TYR A 602 -12.20 -14.62 18.52
C TYR A 602 -12.76 -16.04 18.65
N ASP A 603 -14.02 -16.23 18.27
CA ASP A 603 -14.66 -17.55 18.22
C ASP A 603 -15.38 -17.73 16.89
N PHE A 604 -14.98 -18.78 16.16
CA PHE A 604 -15.67 -19.25 14.95
C PHE A 604 -16.67 -20.32 15.35
N ALA A 605 -17.90 -19.87 15.61
CA ALA A 605 -18.96 -20.73 16.12
C ALA A 605 -19.85 -21.23 14.98
N PRO A 606 -20.19 -22.54 14.95
CA PRO A 606 -21.22 -23.04 14.05
C PRO A 606 -22.59 -22.41 14.36
N LEU A 607 -23.33 -22.05 13.32
CA LEU A 607 -24.69 -21.55 13.43
C LEU A 607 -25.61 -22.55 14.14
N GLU A 608 -26.56 -22.04 14.93
CA GLU A 608 -27.52 -22.88 15.63
C GLU A 608 -28.48 -23.57 14.64
N SER A 609 -28.72 -24.87 14.85
CA SER A 609 -29.75 -25.63 14.14
C SER A 609 -31.11 -24.94 14.25
N GLY A 610 -31.77 -24.73 13.11
CA GLY A 610 -33.03 -23.98 13.02
C GLY A 610 -32.88 -22.50 12.68
N THR A 611 -31.66 -21.98 12.55
CA THR A 611 -31.41 -20.62 12.05
C THR A 611 -31.88 -20.50 10.60
N GLU A 612 -32.68 -19.47 10.30
CA GLU A 612 -33.05 -19.12 8.93
C GLU A 612 -31.88 -18.34 8.31
N LEU A 613 -31.37 -18.82 7.19
CA LEU A 613 -30.21 -18.26 6.50
C LEU A 613 -30.61 -17.87 5.08
N TYR A 614 -30.13 -16.70 4.64
CA TYR A 614 -30.10 -16.27 3.25
C TYR A 614 -28.68 -16.45 2.75
N ALA A 615 -28.53 -17.14 1.62
CA ALA A 615 -27.25 -17.27 0.93
C ALA A 615 -27.45 -16.88 -0.53
N GLU A 616 -26.45 -16.24 -1.11
CA GLU A 616 -26.42 -15.76 -2.47
C GLU A 616 -25.13 -16.21 -3.13
N LEU A 617 -25.23 -16.68 -4.37
CA LEU A 617 -24.09 -17.01 -5.23
C LEU A 617 -24.14 -16.06 -6.42
N SER A 618 -23.13 -15.21 -6.54
CA SER A 618 -22.95 -14.27 -7.64
C SER A 618 -21.85 -14.73 -8.59
N VAL A 619 -21.98 -14.33 -9.84
CA VAL A 619 -20.90 -14.37 -10.84
C VAL A 619 -20.75 -12.98 -11.44
N THR A 620 -19.51 -12.56 -11.63
CA THR A 620 -19.17 -11.24 -12.18
C THR A 620 -18.25 -11.43 -13.37
N ASP A 621 -18.50 -10.70 -14.45
CA ASP A 621 -17.60 -10.66 -15.60
C ASP A 621 -16.50 -9.59 -15.44
N PHE A 622 -15.49 -9.65 -16.31
CA PHE A 622 -14.37 -8.70 -16.30
C PHE A 622 -14.78 -7.24 -16.53
N GLY A 623 -16.01 -6.98 -17.01
CA GLY A 623 -16.59 -5.64 -17.17
C GLY A 623 -17.39 -5.17 -15.96
N GLY A 624 -17.46 -5.96 -14.88
CA GLY A 624 -18.23 -5.65 -13.67
C GLY A 624 -19.73 -5.93 -13.79
N ASN A 625 -20.21 -6.55 -14.88
CA ASN A 625 -21.60 -7.01 -14.93
C ASN A 625 -21.74 -8.25 -14.05
N SER A 626 -22.81 -8.32 -13.27
CA SER A 626 -23.05 -9.44 -12.36
C SER A 626 -24.50 -9.87 -12.35
N ASP A 627 -24.70 -11.14 -12.02
CA ASP A 627 -26.00 -11.71 -11.68
C ASP A 627 -25.85 -12.68 -10.52
N ALA A 628 -26.94 -12.92 -9.80
CA ALA A 628 -26.94 -13.71 -8.59
C ALA A 628 -28.14 -14.66 -8.50
N VAL A 629 -27.91 -15.84 -7.93
CA VAL A 629 -28.96 -16.75 -7.47
C VAL A 629 -28.91 -16.88 -5.97
N SER A 630 -30.07 -16.97 -5.34
CA SER A 630 -30.14 -17.04 -3.88
C SER A 630 -30.96 -18.21 -3.38
N ALA A 631 -30.82 -18.48 -2.09
CA ALA A 631 -31.61 -19.46 -1.39
C ALA A 631 -31.88 -19.03 0.06
N GLN A 632 -33.09 -19.30 0.51
CA GLN A 632 -33.44 -19.27 1.94
C GLN A 632 -33.47 -20.70 2.48
N VAL A 633 -32.59 -20.99 3.41
CA VAL A 633 -32.39 -22.33 3.98
C VAL A 633 -32.53 -22.29 5.49
N VAL A 634 -32.68 -23.47 6.09
CA VAL A 634 -32.68 -23.62 7.54
C VAL A 634 -31.52 -24.52 7.91
N VAL A 635 -30.65 -24.05 8.80
CA VAL A 635 -29.50 -24.81 9.31
C VAL A 635 -30.02 -26.14 9.90
N PRO A 636 -29.50 -27.30 9.44
CA PRO A 636 -30.11 -28.62 9.66
C PRO A 636 -30.12 -29.16 11.10
#